data_AF-A0A7R9MYQ3-F1
#
_entry.id   AF-A0A7R9MYQ3-F1
#
_cell.length_a   1.000
_cell.length_b   1.000
_cell.length_c   1.000
_cell.angle_alpha   90.00
_cell.angle_beta   90.00
_cell.angle_gamma   90.00
#
_symmetry.space_group_name_H-M   'P 1'
#
loop_
_entity.id
_entity.type
_entity.pdbx_description
1 polymer ?
#
loop_
_entity_poly.entity_id
_entity_poly.type
_entity_poly.pdbx_seq_one_letter_code
_entity_poly.pdbx_strand_id
1 'polypeptide(L)'
;MKRDVITTTAVAGILLLALAAIPASAVDKVEIRGEVYDEGVNVPDADGDASTLVDWDANNFAAFWYDLDDGNMSETLAVLNTSDTRSKVVHDGEIPEDTLFYNTTVQYIEYEVSEERNLTVENGLNANGEKNKEQGSDGVSTVTGGGYYGKLGWFAEEYVALNGQPDKLVKLVLEQGDAATDKKTLTVGESWDIGGGWTLEAQAIDAKADPRQAWLVLKYDGTTLDDKVLQQGQVYTYYEDSLGGETDAPIFVTYVDSVFAGATSDMVQLRYTWVVSRDVVEINSGDEFGALTVKSTAGNTTILWNEDETIDLSQDSIEPIAGAMKLRIADDDNKLRFYPFAERTEPGTYEVRGEVYDEDVNVPDADGDASTLVDWNANNFAAFWYDLDDGNKSETLAVLNTSDTRSKVVHDGEIPEDTLFYNTTVQYIEYEVSEERNLTVENGLNANGEKNKEQGSDGVSTVTGGGYYGKLGWFAEEYVALNGQPDKLVKLVLEQGDAATDKKTLTVGESWDIGGGWTLEAQAIDAKADPRQAWLVLKYDGTTLDDKVLQQGQVYTYYEDSLGGETDAPIFVTYVDSVFAGATSDMVQLRYTWVVSRDVVEINSGDEFGALTVKSTAGNTTILWNEDETIDLSQDSIEPIAGAMKLRIADDDNKLRFYPFAERTIGEGEGVTPGETPTSTVTETPTGNVTATETPSEGNVTATETPAEGETPGEGETPAEGETPGEGETPAEGEGGVPGFEAIFAVGGLIAVAYLVLRRR
;
A
#
# COMPACT_ATOMS: atom_id res chain seq x y z
N MET A 1 -17.60 28.47 66.13
CA MET A 1 -16.70 27.30 66.13
C MET A 1 -16.74 26.76 64.71
N LYS A 2 -15.72 27.11 63.92
CA LYS A 2 -15.56 26.69 62.52
C LYS A 2 -15.10 25.24 62.51
N ARG A 3 -15.63 24.44 61.58
CA ARG A 3 -14.99 23.20 61.11
C ARG A 3 -14.63 23.45 59.66
N ASP A 4 -13.34 23.41 59.40
CA ASP A 4 -12.73 23.71 58.12
C ASP A 4 -13.07 22.62 57.11
N VAL A 5 -13.53 23.08 55.95
CA VAL A 5 -13.67 22.29 54.72
C VAL A 5 -12.30 22.29 54.06
N ILE A 6 -11.67 21.13 53.98
CA ILE A 6 -10.48 20.94 53.14
C ILE A 6 -11.02 20.56 51.76
N THR A 7 -11.07 21.55 50.87
CA THR A 7 -11.21 21.35 49.43
C THR A 7 -9.88 20.80 48.91
N THR A 8 -9.82 19.51 48.61
CA THR A 8 -8.77 18.91 47.80
C THR A 8 -9.13 19.19 46.34
N THR A 9 -8.45 20.14 45.73
CA THR A 9 -8.52 20.42 44.30
C THR A 9 -7.81 19.28 43.57
N ALA A 10 -8.57 18.35 42.99
CA ALA A 10 -8.06 17.47 41.95
C ALA A 10 -7.82 18.35 40.71
N VAL A 11 -6.57 18.52 40.33
CA VAL A 11 -6.19 19.11 39.06
C VAL A 11 -6.29 17.98 38.04
N ALA A 12 -7.44 17.87 37.37
CA ALA A 12 -7.55 17.12 36.14
C ALA A 12 -6.73 17.89 35.09
N GLY A 13 -5.50 17.44 34.87
CA GLY A 13 -4.72 17.87 33.73
C GLY A 13 -5.30 17.20 32.50
N ILE A 14 -6.27 17.84 31.85
CA ILE A 14 -6.62 17.53 30.47
C ILE A 14 -5.40 17.97 29.65
N LEU A 15 -4.46 17.06 29.46
CA LEU A 15 -3.47 17.19 28.41
C LEU A 15 -4.21 16.81 27.14
N LEU A 16 -4.84 17.80 26.51
CA LEU A 16 -5.23 17.69 25.10
C LEU A 16 -3.91 17.48 24.35
N LEU A 17 -3.52 16.21 24.13
CA LEU A 17 -2.62 15.91 23.03
C LEU A 17 -3.40 16.37 21.81
N ALA A 18 -3.06 17.56 21.32
CA ALA A 18 -3.45 17.94 19.99
C ALA A 18 -3.01 16.78 19.10
N LEU A 19 -3.97 16.11 18.46
CA LEU A 19 -3.73 15.37 17.23
C LEU A 19 -3.09 16.37 16.27
N ALA A 20 -1.78 16.59 16.39
CA ALA A 20 -1.00 16.87 15.21
C ALA A 20 -1.29 15.65 14.35
N ALA A 21 -2.00 15.86 13.25
CA ALA A 21 -1.95 14.93 12.14
C ALA A 21 -0.45 14.76 11.86
N ILE A 22 0.14 13.71 12.43
CA ILE A 22 1.47 13.28 12.07
C ILE A 22 1.30 13.02 10.58
N PRO A 23 2.03 13.74 9.69
CA PRO A 23 1.94 13.43 8.28
C PRO A 23 2.21 11.94 8.18
N ALA A 24 1.26 11.19 7.61
CA ALA A 24 1.43 9.77 7.35
C ALA A 24 2.84 9.61 6.77
N SER A 25 3.67 8.81 7.43
CA SER A 25 5.06 8.62 7.03
C SER A 25 5.04 8.24 5.55
N ALA A 26 5.59 9.09 4.69
CA ALA A 26 5.65 8.82 3.27
C ALA A 26 6.41 7.51 3.08
N VAL A 27 5.72 6.47 2.62
CA VAL A 27 6.31 5.18 2.28
C VAL A 27 6.53 5.12 0.77
N ASP A 28 7.53 4.35 0.33
CA ASP A 28 7.79 4.18 -1.11
C ASP A 28 6.75 3.25 -1.79
N LYS A 29 6.07 2.43 -0.98
CA LYS A 29 5.04 1.49 -1.41
C LYS A 29 4.09 1.16 -0.27
N VAL A 30 2.88 0.74 -0.61
CA VAL A 30 1.87 0.21 0.32
C VAL A 30 1.52 -1.20 -0.11
N GLU A 31 1.74 -2.15 0.79
CA GLU A 31 1.30 -3.54 0.63
C GLU A 31 -0.09 -3.69 1.25
N ILE A 32 -1.06 -4.14 0.46
CA ILE A 32 -2.41 -4.46 0.92
C ILE A 32 -2.55 -5.97 0.84
N ARG A 33 -2.37 -6.65 1.98
CA ARG A 33 -2.47 -8.11 2.06
C ARG A 33 -3.89 -8.58 2.37
N GLY A 34 -4.16 -9.84 2.03
CA GLY A 34 -5.31 -10.57 2.52
C GLY A 34 -5.06 -11.20 3.87
N GLU A 35 -6.06 -11.97 4.30
CA GLU A 35 -5.98 -12.75 5.52
C GLU A 35 -4.86 -13.78 5.46
N VAL A 36 -4.14 -13.95 6.57
CA VAL A 36 -2.97 -14.81 6.62
C VAL A 36 -3.35 -16.28 6.75
N TYR A 37 -2.83 -17.14 5.88
CA TYR A 37 -2.78 -18.57 6.14
C TYR A 37 -1.61 -18.87 7.09
N ASP A 38 -1.88 -19.44 8.26
CA ASP A 38 -0.89 -19.94 9.22
C ASP A 38 -1.26 -21.36 9.63
N GLU A 39 -0.45 -22.32 9.18
CA GLU A 39 -0.71 -23.74 9.35
C GLU A 39 -1.05 -24.12 10.81
N GLY A 40 -2.29 -24.55 11.02
CA GLY A 40 -2.79 -24.98 12.32
C GLY A 40 -3.12 -23.85 13.30
N VAL A 41 -3.03 -22.60 12.87
CA VAL A 41 -3.35 -21.39 13.66
C VAL A 41 -4.48 -20.59 13.00
N ASN A 42 -4.37 -20.28 11.71
CA ASN A 42 -5.36 -19.49 10.96
C ASN A 42 -5.53 -20.04 9.55
N VAL A 43 -6.77 -20.17 9.09
CA VAL A 43 -7.08 -20.58 7.72
C VAL A 43 -8.16 -19.65 7.20
N PRO A 44 -7.85 -18.77 6.22
CA PRO A 44 -8.85 -17.95 5.55
C PRO A 44 -9.96 -18.80 4.93
N ASP A 45 -11.21 -18.45 5.19
CA ASP A 45 -12.42 -19.18 4.79
C ASP A 45 -13.53 -18.16 4.51
N ALA A 46 -13.49 -17.54 3.34
CA ALA A 46 -14.33 -16.40 3.01
C ALA A 46 -15.78 -16.82 2.65
N ASP A 47 -15.94 -17.98 2.00
CA ASP A 47 -17.25 -18.47 1.54
C ASP A 47 -17.80 -19.69 2.31
N GLY A 48 -17.02 -20.27 3.23
CA GLY A 48 -17.42 -21.46 4.00
C GLY A 48 -17.44 -22.75 3.17
N ASP A 49 -16.91 -22.74 1.94
CA ASP A 49 -16.89 -23.91 1.07
C ASP A 49 -15.83 -24.91 1.51
N ALA A 50 -16.28 -26.01 2.10
CA ALA A 50 -15.42 -27.13 2.48
C ALA A 50 -14.63 -27.78 1.31
N SER A 51 -14.86 -27.36 0.05
CA SER A 51 -14.07 -27.75 -1.12
C SER A 51 -12.77 -26.96 -1.29
N THR A 52 -12.62 -25.80 -0.65
CA THR A 52 -11.39 -25.03 -0.60
C THR A 52 -10.49 -25.52 0.55
N LEU A 53 -9.19 -25.32 0.39
CA LEU A 53 -8.22 -25.40 1.47
C LEU A 53 -8.13 -24.05 2.18
N VAL A 54 -8.14 -22.99 1.39
CA VAL A 54 -8.10 -21.59 1.80
C VAL A 54 -8.67 -20.76 0.66
N ASP A 55 -9.41 -19.71 0.99
CA ASP A 55 -10.01 -18.80 0.03
C ASP A 55 -10.11 -17.37 0.55
N TRP A 56 -10.08 -16.46 -0.42
CA TRP A 56 -10.14 -15.04 -0.23
C TRP A 56 -11.16 -14.42 -1.17
N ASP A 57 -11.96 -13.50 -0.63
CA ASP A 57 -12.82 -12.61 -1.38
C ASP A 57 -12.62 -11.16 -0.88
N ALA A 58 -13.50 -10.25 -1.28
CA ALA A 58 -13.41 -8.88 -0.84
C ALA A 58 -13.83 -8.66 0.63
N ASN A 59 -14.24 -9.67 1.40
CA ASN A 59 -14.38 -9.52 2.84
C ASN A 59 -12.99 -9.56 3.50
N ASN A 60 -12.21 -10.62 3.25
CA ASN A 60 -10.95 -10.89 3.95
C ASN A 60 -9.68 -10.56 3.14
N PHE A 61 -9.81 -10.09 1.89
CA PHE A 61 -8.70 -9.53 1.11
C PHE A 61 -8.94 -8.07 0.72
N ALA A 62 -8.33 -7.17 1.50
CA ALA A 62 -8.47 -5.72 1.40
C ALA A 62 -8.14 -5.10 0.03
N ALA A 63 -7.38 -5.81 -0.81
CA ALA A 63 -7.01 -5.32 -2.13
C ALA A 63 -8.11 -5.54 -3.19
N PHE A 64 -9.02 -6.50 -2.97
CA PHE A 64 -10.15 -6.74 -3.87
C PHE A 64 -11.19 -5.64 -3.74
N TRP A 65 -11.80 -5.31 -4.88
CA TRP A 65 -12.83 -4.28 -4.93
C TRP A 65 -14.05 -4.70 -4.10
N TYR A 66 -14.48 -3.79 -3.23
CA TYR A 66 -15.65 -3.93 -2.37
C TYR A 66 -16.45 -2.64 -2.40
N ASP A 67 -17.71 -2.75 -2.78
CA ASP A 67 -18.71 -1.71 -2.58
C ASP A 67 -19.33 -1.91 -1.19
N LEU A 68 -19.01 -1.01 -0.26
CA LEU A 68 -19.47 -1.13 1.12
C LEU A 68 -20.98 -0.88 1.24
N ASP A 69 -21.53 -0.03 0.40
CA ASP A 69 -22.91 0.47 0.53
C ASP A 69 -23.91 -0.58 0.08
N ASP A 70 -23.56 -1.37 -0.95
CA ASP A 70 -24.38 -2.50 -1.42
C ASP A 70 -23.87 -3.88 -0.97
N GLY A 71 -22.61 -3.95 -0.51
CA GLY A 71 -21.91 -5.22 -0.26
C GLY A 71 -21.56 -5.96 -1.55
N ASN A 72 -21.45 -5.23 -2.66
CA ASN A 72 -21.07 -5.82 -3.95
C ASN A 72 -19.57 -6.11 -3.95
N MET A 73 -19.22 -7.31 -4.41
CA MET A 73 -17.85 -7.73 -4.66
C MET A 73 -17.81 -8.66 -5.86
N SER A 74 -16.67 -8.77 -6.51
CA SER A 74 -16.58 -9.53 -7.76
C SER A 74 -15.57 -10.67 -7.72
N GLU A 75 -14.49 -10.52 -6.97
CA GLU A 75 -13.29 -11.37 -7.05
C GLU A 75 -13.30 -12.46 -5.97
N THR A 76 -12.87 -13.66 -6.36
CA THR A 76 -12.52 -14.76 -5.44
C THR A 76 -11.20 -15.38 -5.88
N LEU A 77 -10.30 -15.64 -4.92
CA LEU A 77 -9.07 -16.39 -5.09
C LEU A 77 -9.09 -17.56 -4.11
N ALA A 78 -8.93 -18.79 -4.59
CA ALA A 78 -9.00 -19.97 -3.74
C ALA A 78 -7.94 -21.01 -4.12
N VAL A 79 -7.40 -21.67 -3.11
CA VAL A 79 -6.63 -22.91 -3.30
C VAL A 79 -7.53 -24.09 -2.96
N LEU A 80 -7.74 -25.00 -3.89
CA LEU A 80 -8.69 -26.08 -3.71
C LEU A 80 -8.14 -27.25 -2.88
N ASN A 81 -9.04 -27.86 -2.11
CA ASN A 81 -8.74 -29.07 -1.37
C ASN A 81 -8.71 -30.27 -2.32
N THR A 82 -7.55 -30.91 -2.43
CA THR A 82 -7.41 -32.09 -3.28
C THR A 82 -7.51 -33.39 -2.46
N SER A 83 -8.29 -34.34 -2.97
CA SER A 83 -8.35 -35.68 -2.38
C SER A 83 -7.09 -36.53 -2.65
N ASP A 84 -6.21 -36.09 -3.56
CA ASP A 84 -4.90 -36.71 -3.79
C ASP A 84 -3.90 -36.18 -2.77
N THR A 85 -3.42 -37.04 -1.89
CA THR A 85 -2.42 -36.67 -0.88
C THR A 85 -1.10 -36.15 -1.46
N ARG A 86 -0.87 -36.30 -2.78
CA ARG A 86 0.30 -35.76 -3.50
C ARG A 86 0.08 -34.34 -4.04
N SER A 87 -1.14 -33.83 -3.96
CA SER A 87 -1.54 -32.49 -4.42
C SER A 87 -2.01 -31.63 -3.23
N LYS A 88 -1.60 -31.98 -2.02
CA LYS A 88 -1.83 -31.15 -0.84
C LYS A 88 -0.77 -30.07 -0.81
N VAL A 89 -1.21 -28.84 -0.56
CA VAL A 89 -0.31 -27.77 -0.12
C VAL A 89 0.34 -28.22 1.18
N VAL A 90 1.66 -28.23 1.20
CA VAL A 90 2.50 -28.60 2.32
C VAL A 90 3.61 -27.57 2.42
N HIS A 91 4.20 -27.45 3.61
CA HIS A 91 5.40 -26.67 3.84
C HIS A 91 6.54 -27.03 2.86
N ASP A 92 7.24 -26.02 2.33
CA ASP A 92 8.20 -26.10 1.21
C ASP A 92 7.67 -26.84 -0.03
N GLY A 93 6.34 -26.80 -0.20
CA GLY A 93 5.64 -27.43 -1.31
C GLY A 93 5.42 -26.47 -2.46
N GLU A 94 4.45 -26.83 -3.29
CA GLU A 94 3.95 -25.99 -4.36
C GLU A 94 2.42 -25.98 -4.25
N ILE A 95 1.78 -24.93 -4.76
CA ILE A 95 0.37 -25.01 -5.16
C ILE A 95 0.34 -25.78 -6.49
N PRO A 96 -0.25 -26.99 -6.54
CA PRO A 96 -0.23 -27.80 -7.76
C PRO A 96 -1.00 -27.16 -8.91
N GLU A 97 -0.69 -27.55 -10.14
CA GLU A 97 -1.49 -27.22 -11.33
C GLU A 97 -2.98 -27.55 -11.11
N ASP A 98 -3.87 -26.75 -11.70
CA ASP A 98 -5.33 -26.88 -11.59
C ASP A 98 -5.88 -26.86 -10.14
N THR A 99 -5.19 -26.19 -9.21
CA THR A 99 -5.67 -26.04 -7.81
C THR A 99 -5.74 -24.61 -7.31
N LEU A 100 -5.04 -23.66 -7.93
CA LEU A 100 -5.30 -22.24 -7.73
C LEU A 100 -6.42 -21.81 -8.69
N PHE A 101 -7.49 -21.32 -8.10
CA PHE A 101 -8.68 -20.82 -8.77
C PHE A 101 -8.80 -19.32 -8.55
N TYR A 102 -9.07 -18.59 -9.62
CA TYR A 102 -9.48 -17.19 -9.53
C TYR A 102 -10.73 -16.98 -10.39
N ASN A 103 -11.69 -16.21 -9.89
CA ASN A 103 -12.80 -15.74 -10.69
C ASN A 103 -13.03 -14.24 -10.48
N THR A 104 -13.75 -13.66 -11.42
CA THR A 104 -14.39 -12.37 -11.23
C THR A 104 -15.79 -12.38 -11.84
N THR A 105 -16.77 -11.81 -11.15
CA THR A 105 -18.17 -11.73 -11.59
C THR A 105 -18.62 -10.28 -11.70
N VAL A 106 -19.22 -9.92 -12.85
CA VAL A 106 -19.77 -8.59 -13.09
C VAL A 106 -20.88 -8.31 -12.07
N GLN A 107 -20.71 -7.21 -11.34
CA GLN A 107 -21.74 -6.58 -10.53
C GLN A 107 -22.39 -5.46 -11.33
N TYR A 108 -23.70 -5.27 -11.15
CA TYR A 108 -24.46 -4.26 -11.89
C TYR A 108 -24.77 -3.09 -10.97
N ILE A 109 -24.07 -1.98 -11.20
CA ILE A 109 -24.11 -0.78 -10.35
C ILE A 109 -25.08 0.22 -10.94
N GLU A 110 -25.92 0.82 -10.11
CA GLU A 110 -26.87 1.84 -10.54
C GLU A 110 -26.11 3.13 -10.87
N TYR A 111 -26.44 3.78 -11.98
CA TYR A 111 -25.94 5.12 -12.22
C TYR A 111 -26.57 6.07 -11.21
N GLU A 112 -25.77 6.98 -10.68
CA GLU A 112 -26.18 8.10 -9.83
C GLU A 112 -27.41 8.86 -10.38
N VAL A 113 -27.48 9.10 -11.69
CA VAL A 113 -28.64 9.78 -12.30
C VAL A 113 -29.93 8.94 -12.22
N SER A 114 -29.81 7.61 -12.22
CA SER A 114 -30.92 6.69 -12.09
C SER A 114 -31.43 6.67 -10.66
N GLU A 115 -30.54 6.55 -9.70
CA GLU A 115 -30.85 6.57 -8.28
C GLU A 115 -31.49 7.91 -7.87
N GLU A 116 -30.79 9.01 -8.15
CA GLU A 116 -31.14 10.35 -7.67
C GLU A 116 -32.33 10.99 -8.40
N ARG A 117 -32.53 10.63 -9.67
CA ARG A 117 -33.54 11.25 -10.54
C ARG A 117 -34.57 10.27 -11.10
N ASN A 118 -34.43 8.97 -10.86
CA ASN A 118 -35.28 7.94 -11.45
C ASN A 118 -35.32 8.04 -12.99
N LEU A 119 -34.18 8.35 -13.60
CA LEU A 119 -34.02 8.49 -15.05
C LEU A 119 -33.20 7.34 -15.62
N THR A 120 -33.56 6.87 -16.82
CA THR A 120 -32.80 5.82 -17.50
C THR A 120 -31.67 6.42 -18.33
N VAL A 121 -30.52 5.75 -18.35
CA VAL A 121 -29.46 5.99 -19.32
C VAL A 121 -29.82 5.30 -20.64
N GLU A 122 -29.67 6.03 -21.75
CA GLU A 122 -29.91 5.48 -23.09
C GLU A 122 -28.96 4.30 -23.32
N ASN A 123 -29.49 3.14 -23.72
CA ASN A 123 -28.74 1.89 -23.77
C ASN A 123 -28.07 1.47 -22.44
N GLY A 124 -28.47 1.97 -21.28
CA GLY A 124 -28.05 1.40 -19.99
C GLY A 124 -28.53 -0.05 -19.80
N LEU A 125 -27.92 -0.76 -18.86
CA LEU A 125 -28.35 -2.09 -18.43
C LEU A 125 -29.45 -1.98 -17.37
N ASN A 126 -30.20 -3.06 -17.14
CA ASN A 126 -31.00 -3.24 -15.94
C ASN A 126 -30.20 -3.97 -14.85
N ALA A 127 -30.79 -4.13 -13.67
CA ALA A 127 -30.16 -4.81 -12.53
C ALA A 127 -29.77 -6.28 -12.78
N ASN A 128 -30.22 -6.89 -13.89
CA ASN A 128 -29.84 -8.24 -14.30
C ASN A 128 -28.77 -8.25 -15.42
N GLY A 129 -28.21 -7.08 -15.77
CA GLY A 129 -27.23 -6.96 -16.84
C GLY A 129 -27.79 -6.98 -18.26
N GLU A 130 -29.10 -6.84 -18.43
CA GLU A 130 -29.74 -6.88 -19.74
C GLU A 130 -30.20 -5.48 -20.17
N LYS A 131 -30.24 -5.22 -21.49
CA LYS A 131 -30.88 -4.01 -22.02
C LYS A 131 -32.40 -4.12 -21.88
N ASN A 132 -33.07 -3.10 -21.33
CA ASN A 132 -34.53 -3.08 -21.38
C ASN A 132 -35.01 -2.90 -22.82
N LYS A 133 -36.09 -3.60 -23.15
CA LYS A 133 -36.70 -3.58 -24.48
C LYS A 133 -38.20 -3.33 -24.36
N GLU A 134 -38.71 -2.40 -25.14
CA GLU A 134 -40.15 -2.20 -25.31
C GLU A 134 -40.60 -2.90 -26.60
N GLN A 135 -41.68 -3.69 -26.51
CA GLN A 135 -42.24 -4.36 -27.68
C GLN A 135 -43.24 -3.43 -28.38
N GLY A 136 -42.87 -3.01 -29.59
CA GLY A 136 -43.74 -2.26 -30.48
C GLY A 136 -44.98 -3.05 -30.90
N SER A 137 -46.02 -2.33 -31.30
CA SER A 137 -47.28 -2.93 -31.79
C SER A 137 -47.15 -3.78 -33.07
N ASP A 138 -46.02 -3.65 -33.77
CA ASP A 138 -45.61 -4.45 -34.93
C ASP A 138 -44.81 -5.72 -34.55
N GLY A 139 -44.56 -5.93 -33.25
CA GLY A 139 -43.80 -7.05 -32.71
C GLY A 139 -42.30 -6.83 -32.67
N VAL A 140 -41.79 -5.67 -33.11
CA VAL A 140 -40.36 -5.31 -33.06
C VAL A 140 -40.03 -4.82 -31.65
N SER A 141 -38.94 -5.32 -31.06
CA SER A 141 -38.46 -4.85 -29.75
C SER A 141 -37.42 -3.74 -29.95
N THR A 142 -37.63 -2.59 -29.33
CA THR A 142 -36.68 -1.46 -29.34
C THR A 142 -36.02 -1.35 -27.98
N VAL A 143 -34.68 -1.22 -27.96
CA VAL A 143 -33.95 -0.95 -26.72
C VAL A 143 -34.34 0.43 -26.21
N THR A 144 -34.76 0.51 -24.94
CA THR A 144 -35.13 1.77 -24.29
C THR A 144 -34.06 2.28 -23.32
N GLY A 145 -33.08 1.44 -22.97
CA GLY A 145 -32.01 1.74 -22.03
C GLY A 145 -32.22 1.15 -20.64
N GLY A 146 -31.56 1.67 -19.63
CA GLY A 146 -31.58 1.10 -18.28
C GLY A 146 -30.83 1.96 -17.27
N GLY A 147 -30.90 1.59 -16.00
CA GLY A 147 -30.36 2.36 -14.89
C GLY A 147 -28.96 1.95 -14.45
N TYR A 148 -28.35 0.93 -15.05
CA TYR A 148 -27.15 0.25 -14.51
C TYR A 148 -26.00 0.15 -15.52
N TYR A 149 -24.78 0.00 -15.01
CA TYR A 149 -23.58 -0.40 -15.73
C TYR A 149 -22.91 -1.62 -15.06
N GLY A 150 -22.00 -2.30 -15.77
CA GLY A 150 -21.27 -3.44 -15.21
C GLY A 150 -19.95 -3.02 -14.60
N LYS A 151 -19.61 -3.51 -13.41
CA LYS A 151 -18.37 -3.22 -12.68
C LYS A 151 -17.79 -4.52 -12.13
N LEU A 152 -16.46 -4.63 -12.10
CA LEU A 152 -15.76 -5.74 -11.48
C LEU A 152 -14.32 -5.35 -11.13
N GLY A 153 -13.72 -6.10 -10.22
CA GLY A 153 -12.29 -6.16 -9.98
C GLY A 153 -11.61 -7.17 -10.91
N TRP A 154 -10.43 -6.81 -11.40
CA TRP A 154 -9.56 -7.64 -12.23
C TRP A 154 -8.14 -7.60 -11.66
N PHE A 155 -7.77 -8.62 -10.90
CA PHE A 155 -6.49 -8.74 -10.21
C PHE A 155 -6.21 -7.58 -9.24
N ALA A 156 -7.17 -7.31 -8.36
CA ALA A 156 -7.16 -6.23 -7.38
C ALA A 156 -7.14 -4.81 -8.01
N GLU A 157 -7.66 -4.67 -9.22
CA GLU A 157 -7.89 -3.37 -9.86
C GLU A 157 -9.32 -3.23 -10.35
N GLU A 158 -9.92 -2.06 -10.15
CA GLU A 158 -11.27 -1.78 -10.62
C GLU A 158 -11.34 -1.58 -12.15
N TYR A 159 -12.37 -2.15 -12.76
CA TYR A 159 -12.76 -1.98 -14.15
C TYR A 159 -14.28 -1.90 -14.31
N VAL A 160 -14.70 -1.26 -15.41
CA VAL A 160 -16.06 -1.36 -15.94
C VAL A 160 -16.11 -2.50 -16.95
N ALA A 161 -17.06 -3.40 -16.77
CA ALA A 161 -17.40 -4.43 -17.74
C ALA A 161 -18.24 -3.80 -18.86
N LEU A 162 -17.61 -3.51 -20.00
CA LEU A 162 -18.21 -2.85 -21.13
C LEU A 162 -19.43 -3.65 -21.59
N ASN A 163 -20.59 -2.98 -21.60
CA ASN A 163 -21.86 -3.61 -21.96
C ASN A 163 -22.24 -4.84 -21.08
N GLY A 164 -21.72 -4.89 -19.85
CA GLY A 164 -21.94 -6.01 -18.93
C GLY A 164 -21.19 -7.29 -19.31
N GLN A 165 -20.23 -7.22 -20.24
CA GLN A 165 -19.44 -8.37 -20.68
C GLN A 165 -18.18 -8.52 -19.79
N PRO A 166 -17.97 -9.69 -19.15
CA PRO A 166 -16.85 -9.90 -18.22
C PRO A 166 -15.48 -10.01 -18.93
N ASP A 167 -15.47 -10.08 -20.26
CA ASP A 167 -14.30 -10.22 -21.11
C ASP A 167 -13.94 -8.95 -21.89
N LYS A 168 -14.63 -7.83 -21.60
CA LYS A 168 -14.42 -6.52 -22.23
C LYS A 168 -14.29 -5.46 -21.16
N LEU A 169 -13.07 -5.18 -20.72
CA LEU A 169 -12.83 -4.30 -19.59
C LEU A 169 -12.35 -2.92 -20.05
N VAL A 170 -12.87 -1.87 -19.43
CA VAL A 170 -12.41 -0.48 -19.61
C VAL A 170 -12.21 0.18 -18.25
N LYS A 171 -11.27 1.12 -18.16
CA LYS A 171 -11.08 1.90 -16.92
C LYS A 171 -12.18 2.95 -16.75
N LEU A 172 -12.66 3.12 -15.53
CA LEU A 172 -13.48 4.28 -15.16
C LEU A 172 -12.59 5.54 -15.16
N VAL A 173 -13.05 6.61 -15.82
CA VAL A 173 -12.32 7.88 -15.92
C VAL A 173 -12.85 8.88 -14.90
N LEU A 174 -14.17 8.96 -14.79
CA LEU A 174 -14.83 9.82 -13.82
C LEU A 174 -16.20 9.23 -13.48
N GLU A 175 -16.53 9.24 -12.20
CA GLU A 175 -17.88 9.07 -11.68
C GLU A 175 -18.12 10.18 -10.66
N GLN A 176 -19.17 10.96 -10.86
CA GLN A 176 -19.57 12.00 -9.92
C GLN A 176 -20.68 11.48 -9.03
N GLY A 177 -20.50 11.57 -7.72
CA GLY A 177 -21.53 11.24 -6.76
C GLY A 177 -22.67 12.26 -6.69
N ASP A 178 -23.45 12.14 -5.64
CA ASP A 178 -24.66 12.92 -5.39
C ASP A 178 -24.43 14.21 -4.59
N ALA A 179 -23.19 14.44 -4.12
CA ALA A 179 -22.86 15.57 -3.26
C ALA A 179 -23.03 16.91 -4.00
N ALA A 180 -23.45 17.94 -3.26
CA ALA A 180 -23.64 19.28 -3.85
C ALA A 180 -22.33 19.89 -4.38
N THR A 181 -21.18 19.46 -3.86
CA THR A 181 -19.83 19.84 -4.28
C THR A 181 -19.45 19.28 -5.64
N ASP A 182 -20.10 18.20 -6.09
CA ASP A 182 -19.73 17.48 -7.31
C ASP A 182 -20.34 18.12 -8.55
N LYS A 183 -21.18 19.14 -8.38
CA LYS A 183 -21.77 19.90 -9.49
C LYS A 183 -20.68 20.54 -10.34
N LYS A 184 -20.66 20.22 -11.63
CA LYS A 184 -19.84 20.94 -12.60
C LYS A 184 -20.62 22.11 -13.18
N THR A 185 -20.09 23.33 -13.04
CA THR A 185 -20.62 24.52 -13.74
C THR A 185 -19.73 24.85 -14.93
N LEU A 186 -20.32 25.09 -16.09
CA LEU A 186 -19.64 25.58 -17.29
C LEU A 186 -20.26 26.89 -17.77
N THR A 187 -19.43 27.89 -18.01
CA THR A 187 -19.82 29.10 -18.73
C THR A 187 -19.89 28.81 -20.23
N VAL A 188 -20.79 29.46 -20.97
CA VAL A 188 -20.80 29.33 -22.44
C VAL A 188 -19.44 29.72 -23.04
N GLY A 189 -18.88 28.82 -23.85
CA GLY A 189 -17.53 28.89 -24.42
C GLY A 189 -16.44 28.28 -23.56
N GLU A 190 -16.76 27.79 -22.36
CA GLU A 190 -15.85 27.03 -21.49
C GLU A 190 -15.86 25.54 -21.86
N SER A 191 -14.71 24.90 -21.70
CA SER A 191 -14.54 23.46 -21.84
C SER A 191 -14.13 22.84 -20.51
N TRP A 192 -14.73 21.71 -20.17
CA TRP A 192 -14.32 20.85 -19.08
C TRP A 192 -13.41 19.76 -19.62
N ASP A 193 -12.14 19.77 -19.22
CA ASP A 193 -11.28 18.59 -19.33
C ASP A 193 -11.69 17.59 -18.23
N ILE A 194 -12.29 16.48 -18.65
CA ILE A 194 -12.79 15.44 -17.76
C ILE A 194 -11.65 14.49 -17.35
N GLY A 195 -10.58 14.41 -18.15
CA GLY A 195 -9.53 13.41 -18.02
C GLY A 195 -9.65 12.30 -19.07
N GLY A 196 -8.58 11.52 -19.26
CA GLY A 196 -8.56 10.40 -20.22
C GLY A 196 -8.83 10.81 -21.67
N GLY A 197 -8.53 12.06 -22.05
CA GLY A 197 -8.81 12.61 -23.39
C GLY A 197 -10.22 13.18 -23.57
N TRP A 198 -11.13 12.98 -22.62
CA TRP A 198 -12.52 13.47 -22.70
C TRP A 198 -12.62 14.97 -22.41
N THR A 199 -13.38 15.68 -23.23
CA THR A 199 -13.68 17.09 -23.01
C THR A 199 -15.13 17.41 -23.36
N LEU A 200 -15.82 18.15 -22.49
CA LEU A 200 -17.18 18.63 -22.73
C LEU A 200 -17.21 20.17 -22.78
N GLU A 201 -17.72 20.73 -23.87
CA GLU A 201 -17.83 22.18 -24.07
C GLU A 201 -19.28 22.65 -24.02
N ALA A 202 -19.54 23.74 -23.31
CA ALA A 202 -20.83 24.43 -23.33
C ALA A 202 -20.87 25.45 -24.50
N GLN A 203 -21.35 25.04 -25.67
CA GLN A 203 -21.28 25.83 -26.89
C GLN A 203 -22.22 27.05 -26.90
N ALA A 204 -23.46 26.87 -26.41
CA ALA A 204 -24.48 27.92 -26.37
C ALA A 204 -25.64 27.52 -25.43
N ILE A 205 -26.55 28.46 -25.15
CA ILE A 205 -27.84 28.16 -24.52
C ILE A 205 -29.00 28.79 -25.31
N ASP A 206 -30.20 28.21 -25.19
CA ASP A 206 -31.45 28.88 -25.51
C ASP A 206 -32.22 29.20 -24.22
N ALA A 207 -32.08 30.44 -23.77
CA ALA A 207 -32.75 30.98 -22.60
C ALA A 207 -34.26 31.23 -22.80
N LYS A 208 -34.75 31.21 -24.05
CA LYS A 208 -36.16 31.46 -24.40
C LYS A 208 -36.97 30.18 -24.54
N ALA A 209 -36.31 29.04 -24.71
CA ALA A 209 -36.95 27.73 -24.65
C ALA A 209 -37.52 27.48 -23.25
N ASP A 210 -38.62 26.73 -23.19
CA ASP A 210 -39.27 26.29 -21.95
C ASP A 210 -39.58 24.78 -22.03
N PRO A 211 -38.81 23.90 -21.36
CA PRO A 211 -37.65 24.21 -20.52
C PRO A 211 -36.46 24.82 -21.29
N ARG A 212 -35.58 25.54 -20.58
CA ARG A 212 -34.34 26.11 -21.16
C ARG A 212 -33.43 25.01 -21.70
N GLN A 213 -32.67 25.34 -22.73
CA GLN A 213 -31.80 24.39 -23.42
C GLN A 213 -30.34 24.81 -23.38
N ALA A 214 -29.43 23.84 -23.34
CA ALA A 214 -28.00 24.00 -23.53
C ALA A 214 -27.55 23.19 -24.75
N TRP A 215 -26.64 23.75 -25.53
CA TRP A 215 -25.93 23.03 -26.59
C TRP A 215 -24.56 22.62 -26.06
N LEU A 216 -24.35 21.31 -25.93
CA LEU A 216 -23.11 20.71 -25.47
C LEU A 216 -22.39 20.03 -26.63
N VAL A 217 -21.06 20.11 -26.64
CA VAL A 217 -20.19 19.47 -27.64
C VAL A 217 -19.22 18.55 -26.90
N LEU A 218 -19.32 17.26 -27.16
CA LEU A 218 -18.45 16.23 -26.59
C LEU A 218 -17.27 15.96 -27.53
N LYS A 219 -16.07 15.92 -26.96
CA LYS A 219 -14.82 15.71 -27.69
C LYS A 219 -13.98 14.63 -27.01
N TYR A 220 -13.17 13.96 -27.83
CA TYR A 220 -12.11 13.07 -27.39
C TYR A 220 -10.83 13.42 -28.13
N ASP A 221 -9.74 13.64 -27.39
CA ASP A 221 -8.44 14.11 -27.91
C ASP A 221 -8.57 15.33 -28.85
N GLY A 222 -9.43 16.27 -28.45
CA GLY A 222 -9.72 17.49 -29.21
C GLY A 222 -10.60 17.31 -30.46
N THR A 223 -10.96 16.07 -30.82
CA THR A 223 -11.86 15.78 -31.94
C THR A 223 -13.30 15.70 -31.46
N THR A 224 -14.21 16.42 -32.12
CA THR A 224 -15.65 16.33 -31.83
C THR A 224 -16.20 14.96 -32.19
N LEU A 225 -16.81 14.31 -31.19
CA LEU A 225 -17.50 13.03 -31.34
C LEU A 225 -19.00 13.23 -31.55
N ASP A 226 -19.61 14.08 -30.74
CA ASP A 226 -21.06 14.30 -30.74
C ASP A 226 -21.40 15.71 -30.23
N ASP A 227 -22.58 16.19 -30.57
CA ASP A 227 -23.14 17.44 -30.07
C ASP A 227 -24.66 17.35 -29.91
N LYS A 228 -25.17 17.78 -28.75
CA LYS A 228 -26.60 17.69 -28.43
C LYS A 228 -27.13 19.01 -27.86
N VAL A 229 -28.35 19.35 -28.25
CA VAL A 229 -29.15 20.38 -27.60
C VAL A 229 -30.08 19.71 -26.60
N LEU A 230 -29.83 19.95 -25.31
CA LEU A 230 -30.49 19.27 -24.19
C LEU A 230 -31.28 20.29 -23.37
N GLN A 231 -32.50 19.93 -22.99
CA GLN A 231 -33.29 20.67 -22.02
C GLN A 231 -32.78 20.41 -20.60
N GLN A 232 -33.00 21.37 -19.72
CA GLN A 232 -32.88 21.14 -18.28
C GLN A 232 -33.69 19.91 -17.86
N GLY A 233 -33.07 19.03 -17.08
CA GLY A 233 -33.66 17.78 -16.62
C GLY A 233 -33.44 16.58 -17.56
N GLN A 234 -32.69 16.74 -18.65
CA GLN A 234 -32.37 15.64 -19.56
C GLN A 234 -31.00 15.02 -19.28
N VAL A 235 -30.90 13.72 -19.56
CA VAL A 235 -29.65 12.96 -19.58
C VAL A 235 -29.05 13.04 -20.98
N TYR A 236 -27.77 13.37 -21.03
CA TYR A 236 -26.94 13.21 -22.21
C TYR A 236 -26.16 11.91 -22.09
N THR A 237 -26.51 10.94 -22.93
CA THR A 237 -25.71 9.74 -23.13
C THR A 237 -25.02 9.77 -24.50
N TYR A 238 -23.77 9.33 -24.54
CA TYR A 238 -23.02 9.02 -25.75
C TYR A 238 -22.52 7.57 -25.69
N TYR A 239 -22.61 6.90 -26.84
CA TYR A 239 -22.17 5.54 -27.09
C TYR A 239 -21.63 5.47 -28.52
N GLU A 240 -20.76 4.50 -28.78
CA GLU A 240 -20.21 4.29 -30.12
C GLU A 240 -20.95 3.18 -30.86
N ASP A 241 -20.91 3.25 -32.20
CA ASP A 241 -21.46 2.19 -33.06
C ASP A 241 -20.80 0.84 -32.77
N SER A 242 -19.50 0.84 -32.44
CA SER A 242 -18.78 -0.34 -31.95
C SER A 242 -17.52 0.07 -31.19
N LEU A 243 -17.37 -0.43 -29.96
CA LEU A 243 -16.17 -0.29 -29.14
C LEU A 243 -15.79 -1.67 -28.58
N GLY A 244 -14.58 -2.16 -28.87
CA GLY A 244 -14.16 -3.50 -28.43
C GLY A 244 -15.02 -4.66 -28.99
N GLY A 245 -15.79 -4.42 -30.06
CA GLY A 245 -16.76 -5.37 -30.60
C GLY A 245 -18.18 -5.21 -30.04
N GLU A 246 -18.35 -4.47 -28.94
CA GLU A 246 -19.64 -4.19 -28.33
C GLU A 246 -20.33 -3.00 -29.00
N THR A 247 -21.63 -3.11 -29.25
CA THR A 247 -22.45 -2.02 -29.80
C THR A 247 -23.39 -1.47 -28.75
N ASP A 248 -23.81 -0.22 -28.89
CA ASP A 248 -24.81 0.39 -28.01
C ASP A 248 -24.39 0.38 -26.52
N ALA A 249 -23.10 0.52 -26.24
CA ALA A 249 -22.55 0.59 -24.89
C ALA A 249 -22.36 2.05 -24.47
N PRO A 250 -23.06 2.56 -23.44
CA PRO A 250 -22.80 3.89 -22.92
C PRO A 250 -21.34 4.02 -22.48
N ILE A 251 -20.68 5.09 -22.90
CA ILE A 251 -19.30 5.41 -22.48
C ILE A 251 -19.14 6.83 -21.93
N PHE A 252 -20.20 7.63 -22.04
CA PHE A 252 -20.32 8.95 -21.42
C PHE A 252 -21.78 9.21 -21.08
N VAL A 253 -22.02 9.65 -19.85
CA VAL A 253 -23.33 10.04 -19.32
C VAL A 253 -23.17 11.34 -18.54
N THR A 254 -24.08 12.31 -18.69
CA THR A 254 -24.17 13.48 -17.80
C THR A 254 -25.59 14.02 -17.75
N TYR A 255 -25.97 14.64 -16.64
CA TYR A 255 -27.31 15.22 -16.43
C TYR A 255 -27.29 16.74 -16.44
N VAL A 256 -28.19 17.37 -17.21
CA VAL A 256 -28.35 18.83 -17.24
C VAL A 256 -29.21 19.30 -16.07
N ASP A 257 -28.59 19.61 -14.93
CA ASP A 257 -29.27 20.03 -13.70
C ASP A 257 -29.93 21.40 -13.83
N SER A 258 -29.24 22.37 -14.45
CA SER A 258 -29.78 23.72 -14.61
C SER A 258 -29.13 24.50 -15.76
N VAL A 259 -29.93 25.36 -16.41
CA VAL A 259 -29.46 26.28 -17.46
C VAL A 259 -29.75 27.73 -17.05
N PHE A 260 -28.71 28.53 -16.91
CA PHE A 260 -28.78 29.90 -16.41
C PHE A 260 -28.52 30.90 -17.53
N ALA A 261 -29.50 31.78 -17.75
CA ALA A 261 -29.30 33.01 -18.49
C ALA A 261 -28.88 34.11 -17.52
N GLY A 262 -27.57 34.34 -17.38
CA GLY A 262 -27.03 35.31 -16.43
C GLY A 262 -26.98 36.72 -17.03
N ALA A 263 -26.88 37.74 -16.16
CA ALA A 263 -26.74 39.12 -16.62
C ALA A 263 -25.39 39.39 -17.31
N THR A 264 -24.37 38.60 -16.97
CA THR A 264 -22.98 38.72 -17.47
C THR A 264 -22.55 37.55 -18.31
N SER A 265 -22.97 36.34 -17.94
CA SER A 265 -22.58 35.09 -18.58
C SER A 265 -23.70 34.08 -18.48
N ASP A 266 -23.92 33.38 -19.58
CA ASP A 266 -24.78 32.21 -19.63
C ASP A 266 -24.01 30.98 -19.16
N MET A 267 -24.66 30.10 -18.40
CA MET A 267 -24.00 28.95 -17.77
C MET A 267 -24.90 27.72 -17.79
N VAL A 268 -24.30 26.55 -17.78
CA VAL A 268 -24.95 25.25 -17.58
C VAL A 268 -24.35 24.57 -16.35
N GLN A 269 -25.20 23.93 -15.55
CA GLN A 269 -24.79 23.06 -14.45
C GLN A 269 -25.08 21.62 -14.82
N LEU A 270 -24.09 20.77 -14.56
CA LEU A 270 -24.05 19.35 -14.85
C LEU A 270 -23.85 18.55 -13.56
N ARG A 271 -24.41 17.34 -13.52
CA ARG A 271 -24.27 16.38 -12.41
C ARG A 271 -24.23 14.95 -12.94
N TYR A 272 -23.89 14.01 -12.04
CA TYR A 272 -23.99 12.57 -12.27
C TYR A 272 -23.23 12.18 -13.56
N THR A 273 -22.07 12.81 -13.75
CA THR A 273 -21.24 12.56 -14.92
C THR A 273 -20.50 11.25 -14.71
N TRP A 274 -20.69 10.30 -15.61
CA TRP A 274 -20.03 9.00 -15.63
C TRP A 274 -19.35 8.79 -16.98
N VAL A 275 -18.06 8.45 -16.97
CA VAL A 275 -17.24 8.36 -18.18
C VAL A 275 -16.21 7.25 -18.03
N VAL A 276 -16.01 6.47 -19.10
CA VAL A 276 -15.01 5.41 -19.17
C VAL A 276 -13.97 5.67 -20.24
N SER A 277 -12.84 4.98 -20.14
CA SER A 277 -11.81 4.95 -21.17
C SER A 277 -12.34 4.28 -22.43
N ARG A 278 -11.75 4.65 -23.56
CA ARG A 278 -11.98 3.99 -24.86
C ARG A 278 -10.99 2.86 -25.11
N ASP A 279 -10.02 2.66 -24.22
CA ASP A 279 -9.06 1.58 -24.29
C ASP A 279 -9.68 0.30 -23.68
N VAL A 280 -10.04 -0.64 -24.56
CA VAL A 280 -10.66 -1.91 -24.16
C VAL A 280 -9.61 -2.99 -24.01
N VAL A 281 -9.59 -3.64 -22.85
CA VAL A 281 -8.91 -4.91 -22.62
C VAL A 281 -9.87 -6.03 -23.01
N GLU A 282 -9.50 -6.81 -24.02
CA GLU A 282 -10.25 -7.98 -24.48
C GLU A 282 -9.62 -9.25 -23.92
N ILE A 283 -10.43 -10.10 -23.30
CA ILE A 283 -10.01 -11.35 -22.66
C ILE A 283 -10.60 -12.53 -23.44
N ASN A 284 -9.79 -13.50 -23.77
CA ASN A 284 -10.21 -14.69 -24.52
C ASN A 284 -9.91 -15.95 -23.72
N SER A 285 -10.67 -17.01 -24.00
CA SER A 285 -10.35 -18.34 -23.48
C SER A 285 -8.98 -18.78 -23.98
N GLY A 286 -8.14 -19.22 -23.05
CA GLY A 286 -6.74 -19.58 -23.27
C GLY A 286 -5.75 -18.42 -23.14
N ASP A 287 -6.20 -17.19 -22.87
CA ASP A 287 -5.29 -16.10 -22.51
C ASP A 287 -4.62 -16.38 -21.16
N GLU A 288 -3.34 -16.09 -21.06
CA GLU A 288 -2.50 -16.30 -19.88
C GLU A 288 -2.18 -14.94 -19.21
N PHE A 289 -2.37 -14.86 -17.91
CA PHE A 289 -2.07 -13.71 -17.07
C PHE A 289 -1.24 -14.15 -15.86
N GLY A 290 0.07 -13.97 -15.93
CA GLY A 290 0.97 -14.54 -14.93
C GLY A 290 0.83 -16.06 -14.90
N ALA A 291 0.60 -16.61 -13.70
CA ALA A 291 0.39 -18.05 -13.47
C ALA A 291 -1.04 -18.53 -13.76
N LEU A 292 -1.94 -17.67 -14.28
CA LEU A 292 -3.36 -17.98 -14.46
C LEU A 292 -3.79 -17.99 -15.93
N THR A 293 -4.53 -19.02 -16.34
CA THR A 293 -5.06 -19.21 -17.70
C THR A 293 -6.58 -19.14 -17.71
N VAL A 294 -7.14 -18.37 -18.64
CA VAL A 294 -8.60 -18.17 -18.78
C VAL A 294 -9.30 -19.42 -19.31
N LYS A 295 -10.16 -20.01 -18.48
CA LYS A 295 -10.95 -21.20 -18.83
C LYS A 295 -12.32 -20.87 -19.40
N SER A 296 -12.94 -19.79 -18.93
CA SER A 296 -14.31 -19.43 -19.32
C SER A 296 -14.53 -17.94 -19.14
N THR A 297 -15.23 -17.33 -20.09
CA THR A 297 -15.82 -15.98 -20.01
C THR A 297 -17.35 -16.04 -20.16
N ALA A 298 -17.94 -17.20 -19.89
CA ALA A 298 -19.36 -17.44 -20.12
C ALA A 298 -20.25 -16.74 -19.07
N GLY A 299 -21.35 -16.15 -19.53
CA GLY A 299 -22.29 -15.46 -18.66
C GLY A 299 -21.74 -14.11 -18.22
N ASN A 300 -21.78 -13.84 -16.91
CA ASN A 300 -21.26 -12.63 -16.30
C ASN A 300 -19.97 -12.87 -15.50
N THR A 301 -19.31 -14.01 -15.69
CA THR A 301 -18.13 -14.40 -14.90
C THR A 301 -16.97 -14.78 -15.82
N THR A 302 -15.77 -14.37 -15.43
CA THR A 302 -14.50 -14.84 -16.01
C THR A 302 -13.81 -15.74 -14.98
N ILE A 303 -13.38 -16.93 -15.42
CA ILE A 303 -12.80 -17.98 -14.58
C ILE A 303 -11.40 -18.34 -15.08
N LEU A 304 -10.42 -18.36 -14.17
CA LEU A 304 -9.04 -18.67 -14.44
C LEU A 304 -8.49 -19.71 -13.46
N TRP A 305 -7.49 -20.46 -13.92
CA TRP A 305 -6.81 -21.49 -13.15
C TRP A 305 -5.32 -21.48 -13.45
N ASN A 306 -4.50 -21.97 -12.54
CA ASN A 306 -3.09 -22.27 -12.84
C ASN A 306 -2.93 -23.55 -13.67
N GLU A 307 -3.35 -23.48 -14.94
CA GLU A 307 -3.17 -24.58 -15.89
C GLU A 307 -1.69 -24.76 -16.23
N ASP A 308 -1.18 -25.97 -16.10
CA ASP A 308 0.20 -26.36 -16.45
C ASP A 308 1.32 -25.61 -15.69
N GLU A 309 0.97 -24.76 -14.70
CA GLU A 309 1.92 -24.07 -13.83
C GLU A 309 1.66 -24.38 -12.36
N THR A 310 2.72 -24.80 -11.66
CA THR A 310 2.71 -24.85 -10.19
C THR A 310 3.21 -23.52 -9.64
N ILE A 311 2.77 -23.15 -8.44
CA ILE A 311 3.26 -21.94 -7.75
C ILE A 311 4.15 -22.40 -6.62
N ASP A 312 5.40 -21.92 -6.63
CA ASP A 312 6.38 -22.24 -5.60
C ASP A 312 5.90 -21.68 -4.24
N LEU A 313 6.11 -22.43 -3.16
CA LEU A 313 5.89 -21.95 -1.80
C LEU A 313 7.17 -22.11 -0.97
N SER A 314 8.32 -21.97 -1.62
CA SER A 314 9.62 -21.90 -0.96
C SER A 314 9.64 -20.78 0.08
N GLN A 315 10.33 -21.02 1.18
CA GLN A 315 10.59 -20.02 2.23
C GLN A 315 11.25 -18.74 1.70
N ASP A 316 11.06 -17.64 2.43
CA ASP A 316 11.62 -16.31 2.12
C ASP A 316 11.42 -15.89 0.65
N SER A 317 10.19 -16.04 0.15
CA SER A 317 9.90 -15.79 -1.25
C SER A 317 8.66 -14.92 -1.46
N ILE A 318 8.65 -14.27 -2.63
CA ILE A 318 7.51 -13.52 -3.15
C ILE A 318 7.21 -14.08 -4.52
N GLU A 319 6.05 -14.72 -4.65
CA GLU A 319 5.66 -15.41 -5.89
C GLU A 319 4.54 -14.65 -6.61
N PRO A 320 4.74 -14.22 -7.86
CA PRO A 320 3.70 -13.52 -8.60
C PRO A 320 2.53 -14.46 -8.95
N ILE A 321 1.30 -13.97 -8.86
CA ILE A 321 0.11 -14.69 -9.33
C ILE A 321 -0.31 -14.13 -10.69
N ALA A 322 -0.90 -12.94 -10.71
CA ALA A 322 -1.39 -12.26 -11.91
C ALA A 322 -1.63 -10.78 -11.62
N GLY A 323 -1.36 -9.91 -12.61
CA GLY A 323 -1.55 -8.46 -12.44
C GLY A 323 -0.77 -7.91 -11.24
N ALA A 324 -1.47 -7.23 -10.33
CA ALA A 324 -0.89 -6.69 -9.10
C ALA A 324 -0.74 -7.73 -7.97
N MET A 325 -1.34 -8.92 -8.11
CA MET A 325 -1.40 -9.93 -7.05
C MET A 325 -0.14 -10.78 -6.99
N LYS A 326 0.33 -11.01 -5.77
CA LYS A 326 1.47 -11.85 -5.41
C LYS A 326 1.17 -12.63 -4.14
N LEU A 327 1.91 -13.69 -3.86
CA LEU A 327 2.01 -14.35 -2.56
C LEU A 327 3.29 -13.90 -1.86
N ARG A 328 3.23 -13.71 -0.55
CA ARG A 328 4.42 -13.62 0.30
C ARG A 328 4.47 -14.86 1.19
N ILE A 329 5.61 -15.54 1.21
CA ILE A 329 5.82 -16.78 1.95
C ILE A 329 6.84 -16.53 3.06
N ALA A 330 6.56 -17.08 4.25
CA ALA A 330 7.39 -16.96 5.44
C ALA A 330 8.73 -17.71 5.32
N ASP A 331 9.75 -17.18 5.99
CA ASP A 331 10.97 -17.93 6.34
C ASP A 331 10.78 -18.69 7.67
N ASP A 332 10.04 -19.80 7.65
CA ASP A 332 9.87 -20.68 8.83
C ASP A 332 10.15 -22.13 8.45
N ASP A 333 11.08 -22.80 9.12
CA ASP A 333 11.46 -24.23 8.93
C ASP A 333 10.38 -25.26 9.31
N ASN A 334 9.32 -24.84 9.99
CA ASN A 334 8.39 -25.75 10.68
C ASN A 334 6.94 -25.59 10.26
N LYS A 335 6.57 -24.45 9.68
CA LYS A 335 5.18 -24.13 9.35
C LYS A 335 5.07 -23.41 8.03
N LEU A 336 4.05 -23.76 7.26
CA LEU A 336 3.68 -22.95 6.11
C LEU A 336 2.87 -21.73 6.56
N ARG A 337 3.40 -20.56 6.24
CA ARG A 337 2.72 -19.28 6.40
C ARG A 337 2.82 -18.46 5.13
N PHE A 338 1.70 -17.95 4.66
CA PHE A 338 1.67 -17.06 3.50
C PHE A 338 0.39 -16.22 3.46
N TYR A 339 0.40 -15.21 2.62
CA TYR A 339 -0.80 -14.45 2.27
C TYR A 339 -0.72 -13.90 0.85
N PRO A 340 -1.85 -13.73 0.15
CA PRO A 340 -1.90 -12.91 -1.05
C PRO A 340 -1.79 -11.43 -0.71
N PHE A 341 -1.21 -10.64 -1.59
CA PHE A 341 -1.18 -9.19 -1.47
C PHE A 341 -1.17 -8.49 -2.83
N ALA A 342 -1.60 -7.23 -2.83
CA ALA A 342 -1.38 -6.30 -3.92
C ALA A 342 -0.47 -5.16 -3.48
N GLU A 343 0.47 -4.77 -4.34
CA GLU A 343 1.43 -3.70 -4.06
C GLU A 343 1.03 -2.41 -4.79
N ARG A 344 0.95 -1.30 -4.05
CA ARG A 344 0.71 0.05 -4.58
C ARG A 344 2.00 0.85 -4.52
N THR A 345 2.34 1.53 -5.61
CA THR A 345 3.57 2.33 -5.74
C THR A 345 3.32 3.74 -6.25
N GLU A 346 2.09 4.02 -6.71
CA GLU A 346 1.73 5.36 -7.17
C GLU A 346 1.56 6.31 -5.97
N PRO A 347 1.93 7.59 -6.09
CA PRO A 347 1.67 8.57 -5.04
C PRO A 347 0.18 8.67 -4.74
N GLY A 348 -0.17 8.70 -3.45
CA GLY A 348 -1.56 8.71 -3.04
C GLY A 348 -1.74 8.28 -1.59
N THR A 349 -2.96 8.41 -1.10
CA THR A 349 -3.36 7.83 0.19
C THR A 349 -4.18 6.58 -0.10
N TYR A 350 -3.74 5.48 0.49
CA TYR A 350 -4.33 4.16 0.34
C TYR A 350 -4.95 3.74 1.66
N GLU A 351 -6.16 3.23 1.57
CA GLU A 351 -6.83 2.60 2.69
C GLU A 351 -6.35 1.16 2.84
N VAL A 352 -5.99 0.78 4.06
CA VAL A 352 -5.68 -0.59 4.45
C VAL A 352 -6.73 -1.01 5.48
N ARG A 353 -7.77 -1.71 5.01
CA ARG A 353 -8.90 -2.12 5.84
C ARG A 353 -8.69 -3.51 6.47
N GLY A 354 -9.48 -3.78 7.49
CA GLY A 354 -9.70 -5.12 8.00
C GLY A 354 -10.85 -5.82 7.31
N GLU A 355 -11.10 -7.02 7.79
CA GLU A 355 -12.20 -7.86 7.34
C GLU A 355 -13.54 -7.17 7.57
N VAL A 356 -14.44 -7.29 6.59
CA VAL A 356 -15.74 -6.61 6.62
C VAL A 356 -16.70 -7.32 7.56
N TYR A 357 -17.31 -6.56 8.47
CA TYR A 357 -18.52 -6.98 9.16
C TYR A 357 -19.73 -6.69 8.26
N ASP A 358 -20.49 -7.73 7.92
CA ASP A 358 -21.82 -7.67 7.31
C ASP A 358 -22.73 -8.60 8.13
N GLU A 359 -23.72 -8.02 8.82
CA GLU A 359 -24.53 -8.75 9.81
C GLU A 359 -25.24 -10.01 9.27
N ASP A 360 -25.47 -10.10 7.96
CA ASP A 360 -26.13 -11.22 7.30
C ASP A 360 -25.17 -12.17 6.57
N VAL A 361 -23.98 -11.69 6.21
CA VAL A 361 -23.06 -12.36 5.27
C VAL A 361 -21.76 -12.77 5.94
N ASN A 362 -21.09 -11.86 6.66
CA ASN A 362 -19.76 -12.09 7.19
C ASN A 362 -19.56 -11.47 8.58
N VAL A 363 -19.02 -12.23 9.53
CA VAL A 363 -18.68 -11.73 10.86
C VAL A 363 -17.24 -12.10 11.17
N PRO A 364 -16.32 -11.12 11.19
CA PRO A 364 -14.91 -11.36 11.53
C PRO A 364 -14.75 -12.03 12.91
N ASP A 365 -13.99 -13.12 12.96
CA ASP A 365 -13.74 -13.93 14.17
C ASP A 365 -12.27 -14.39 14.19
N ALA A 366 -11.37 -13.45 14.49
CA ALA A 366 -9.92 -13.65 14.36
C ALA A 366 -9.34 -14.59 15.42
N ASP A 367 -9.97 -14.67 16.60
CA ASP A 367 -9.49 -15.44 17.76
C ASP A 367 -10.43 -16.62 18.14
N GLY A 368 -11.62 -16.77 17.53
CA GLY A 368 -12.58 -17.81 17.88
C GLY A 368 -13.23 -17.63 19.27
N ASP A 369 -13.16 -16.42 19.84
CA ASP A 369 -13.64 -16.14 21.19
C ASP A 369 -15.14 -15.86 21.18
N ALA A 370 -15.94 -16.81 21.64
CA ALA A 370 -17.39 -16.64 21.77
C ALA A 370 -17.84 -15.47 22.69
N SER A 371 -16.92 -14.79 23.38
CA SER A 371 -17.17 -13.58 24.15
C SER A 371 -17.15 -12.28 23.32
N THR A 372 -16.62 -12.31 22.10
CA THR A 372 -16.67 -11.21 21.14
C THR A 372 -17.92 -11.34 20.25
N LEU A 373 -18.41 -10.20 19.76
CA LEU A 373 -19.39 -10.14 18.68
C LEU A 373 -18.68 -10.16 17.33
N VAL A 374 -17.57 -9.45 17.26
CA VAL A 374 -16.67 -9.35 16.12
C VAL A 374 -15.29 -8.95 16.64
N ASP A 375 -14.24 -9.51 16.06
CA ASP A 375 -12.86 -9.18 16.40
C ASP A 375 -11.90 -9.24 15.22
N TRP A 376 -10.88 -8.40 15.33
CA TRP A 376 -9.81 -8.25 14.38
C TRP A 376 -8.46 -8.38 15.08
N ASN A 377 -7.56 -9.15 14.48
CA ASN A 377 -6.14 -9.19 14.83
C ASN A 377 -5.31 -9.05 13.56
N ALA A 378 -3.99 -9.21 13.65
CA ALA A 378 -3.13 -9.05 12.47
C ALA A 378 -3.37 -10.09 11.36
N ASN A 379 -4.09 -11.19 11.58
CA ASN A 379 -4.47 -12.10 10.51
C ASN A 379 -5.43 -11.41 9.54
N ASN A 380 -6.54 -10.88 10.03
CA ASN A 380 -7.66 -10.38 9.23
C ASN A 380 -7.76 -8.84 9.19
N PHE A 381 -6.85 -8.11 9.85
CA PHE A 381 -6.70 -6.67 9.69
C PHE A 381 -5.31 -6.30 9.17
N ALA A 382 -5.25 -5.98 7.87
CA ALA A 382 -4.02 -5.74 7.12
C ALA A 382 -3.14 -4.60 7.66
N ALA A 383 -3.73 -3.64 8.38
CA ALA A 383 -3.00 -2.50 8.93
C ALA A 383 -2.21 -2.83 10.20
N PHE A 384 -2.60 -3.89 10.94
CA PHE A 384 -1.88 -4.33 12.13
C PHE A 384 -0.57 -5.01 11.78
N TRP A 385 0.42 -4.77 12.63
CA TRP A 385 1.76 -5.35 12.46
C TRP A 385 1.69 -6.87 12.58
N TYR A 386 2.28 -7.54 11.59
CA TYR A 386 2.41 -8.98 11.49
C TYR A 386 3.82 -9.32 11.04
N ASP A 387 4.51 -10.11 11.86
CA ASP A 387 5.75 -10.77 11.50
C ASP A 387 5.40 -12.10 10.81
N LEU A 388 5.69 -12.20 9.52
CA LEU A 388 5.32 -13.37 8.74
C LEU A 388 6.20 -14.59 9.09
N ASP A 389 7.46 -14.36 9.44
CA ASP A 389 8.47 -15.41 9.58
C ASP A 389 8.33 -16.14 10.91
N ASP A 390 7.86 -15.46 11.95
CA ASP A 390 7.55 -16.05 13.27
C ASP A 390 6.04 -16.17 13.56
N GLY A 391 5.19 -15.45 12.81
CA GLY A 391 3.76 -15.32 13.10
C GLY A 391 3.49 -14.44 14.32
N ASN A 392 4.46 -13.60 14.70
CA ASN A 392 4.30 -12.67 15.80
C ASN A 392 3.28 -11.59 15.41
N LYS A 393 2.33 -11.35 16.32
CA LYS A 393 1.36 -10.26 16.24
C LYS A 393 1.07 -9.73 17.62
N SER A 394 0.66 -8.49 17.72
CA SER A 394 0.53 -7.82 19.03
C SER A 394 -0.85 -7.25 19.29
N GLU A 395 -1.58 -6.82 18.25
CA GLU A 395 -2.81 -6.05 18.38
C GLU A 395 -4.06 -6.91 18.23
N THR A 396 -5.08 -6.63 19.06
CA THR A 396 -6.46 -7.10 18.89
C THR A 396 -7.40 -5.92 19.07
N LEU A 397 -8.40 -5.81 18.20
CA LEU A 397 -9.55 -4.90 18.32
C LEU A 397 -10.82 -5.74 18.32
N ALA A 398 -11.70 -5.58 19.30
CA ALA A 398 -12.90 -6.38 19.42
C ALA A 398 -14.10 -5.57 19.93
N VAL A 399 -15.28 -5.90 19.42
CA VAL A 399 -16.55 -5.49 20.04
C VAL A 399 -17.09 -6.66 20.84
N LEU A 400 -17.37 -6.45 22.13
CA LEU A 400 -17.76 -7.54 23.02
C LEU A 400 -19.24 -7.93 22.90
N ASN A 401 -19.49 -9.23 22.98
CA ASN A 401 -20.83 -9.79 23.09
C ASN A 401 -21.31 -9.70 24.53
N THR A 402 -22.08 -8.66 24.85
CA THR A 402 -22.65 -8.54 26.20
C THR A 402 -24.01 -9.24 26.29
N SER A 403 -24.30 -9.82 27.46
CA SER A 403 -25.62 -10.38 27.75
C SER A 403 -26.75 -9.34 27.89
N ASP A 404 -26.43 -8.03 27.85
CA ASP A 404 -27.43 -6.96 27.86
C ASP A 404 -27.90 -6.72 26.41
N THR A 405 -29.18 -6.96 26.15
CA THR A 405 -29.81 -6.74 24.84
C THR A 405 -29.76 -5.27 24.37
N ARG A 406 -29.36 -4.34 25.25
CA ARG A 406 -29.14 -2.92 24.93
C ARG A 406 -27.73 -2.61 24.43
N SER A 407 -26.83 -3.59 24.46
CA SER A 407 -25.45 -3.45 23.99
C SER A 407 -25.16 -4.30 22.75
N LYS A 408 -26.20 -4.63 22.00
CA LYS A 408 -26.03 -5.20 20.66
C LYS A 408 -25.69 -4.07 19.72
N VAL A 409 -24.64 -4.26 18.94
CA VAL A 409 -24.44 -3.47 17.72
C VAL A 409 -25.65 -3.74 16.83
N VAL A 410 -26.32 -2.68 16.41
CA VAL A 410 -27.50 -2.71 15.55
C VAL A 410 -27.33 -1.63 14.50
N HIS A 411 -28.00 -1.83 13.37
CA HIS A 411 -28.11 -0.85 12.29
C HIS A 411 -28.52 0.55 12.80
N ASP A 412 -27.83 1.60 12.33
CA ASP A 412 -27.97 3.01 12.79
C ASP A 412 -27.88 3.14 14.32
N GLY A 413 -27.04 2.29 14.92
CA GLY A 413 -26.81 2.21 16.35
C GLY A 413 -25.51 2.87 16.77
N GLU A 414 -25.00 2.43 17.91
CA GLU A 414 -23.70 2.84 18.43
C GLU A 414 -22.98 1.60 18.94
N ILE A 415 -21.65 1.61 18.95
CA ILE A 415 -20.87 0.74 19.83
C ILE A 415 -20.95 1.34 21.24
N PRO A 416 -21.61 0.68 22.21
CA PRO A 416 -21.80 1.24 23.54
C PRO A 416 -20.50 1.42 24.31
N GLU A 417 -20.52 2.29 25.33
CA GLU A 417 -19.45 2.39 26.32
C GLU A 417 -19.08 1.01 26.90
N ASP A 418 -17.81 0.82 27.24
CA ASP A 418 -17.27 -0.42 27.82
C ASP A 418 -17.46 -1.68 26.94
N THR A 419 -17.60 -1.54 25.62
CA THR A 419 -17.76 -2.70 24.71
C THR A 419 -16.78 -2.76 23.55
N LEU A 420 -16.13 -1.65 23.19
CA LEU A 420 -14.97 -1.68 22.31
C LEU A 420 -13.72 -1.92 23.16
N PHE A 421 -13.04 -3.01 22.86
CA PHE A 421 -11.81 -3.43 23.49
C PHE A 421 -10.66 -3.35 22.49
N TYR A 422 -9.55 -2.76 22.90
CA TYR A 422 -8.29 -2.86 22.19
C TYR A 422 -7.20 -3.33 23.14
N ASN A 423 -6.35 -4.22 22.67
CA ASN A 423 -5.12 -4.57 23.37
C ASN A 423 -3.92 -4.57 22.43
N THR A 424 -2.75 -4.36 23.02
CA THR A 424 -1.47 -4.67 22.39
C THR A 424 -0.57 -5.41 23.37
N THR A 425 0.15 -6.42 22.89
CA THR A 425 1.08 -7.23 23.69
C THR A 425 2.49 -7.20 23.08
N VAL A 426 3.49 -6.91 23.91
CA VAL A 426 4.91 -6.93 23.52
C VAL A 426 5.29 -8.33 23.06
N GLN A 427 5.78 -8.42 21.83
CA GLN A 427 6.48 -9.57 21.28
C GLN A 427 7.98 -9.37 21.44
N TYR A 428 8.72 -10.45 21.70
CA TYR A 428 10.17 -10.39 21.91
C TYR A 428 10.88 -10.92 20.69
N ILE A 429 11.49 -10.02 19.94
CA ILE A 429 12.13 -10.29 18.66
C ILE A 429 13.62 -10.47 18.87
N GLU A 430 14.20 -11.51 18.25
CA GLU A 430 15.63 -11.77 18.31
C GLU A 430 16.39 -10.71 17.52
N TYR A 431 17.50 -10.22 18.06
CA TYR A 431 18.40 -9.39 17.28
C TYR A 431 19.08 -10.24 16.22
N GLU A 432 19.20 -9.71 15.02
CA GLU A 432 19.97 -10.27 13.90
C GLU A 432 21.38 -10.74 14.30
N VAL A 433 22.09 -9.98 15.14
CA VAL A 433 23.42 -10.39 15.63
C VAL A 433 23.37 -11.62 16.54
N SER A 434 22.26 -11.81 17.26
CA SER A 434 22.03 -12.94 18.15
C SER A 434 21.70 -14.19 17.34
N GLU A 435 20.79 -14.08 16.38
CA GLU A 435 20.44 -15.15 15.46
C GLU A 435 21.65 -15.62 14.63
N GLU A 436 22.28 -14.68 13.92
CA GLU A 436 23.32 -14.98 12.95
C GLU A 436 24.66 -15.38 13.58
N ARG A 437 24.98 -14.80 14.75
CA ARG A 437 26.31 -14.96 15.39
C ARG A 437 26.27 -15.62 16.75
N ASN A 438 25.10 -15.94 17.29
CA ASN A 438 24.93 -16.45 18.65
C ASN A 438 25.61 -15.54 19.69
N LEU A 439 25.53 -14.21 19.49
CA LEU A 439 26.10 -13.21 20.39
C LEU A 439 24.99 -12.42 21.09
N THR A 440 25.18 -12.13 22.37
CA THR A 440 24.22 -11.33 23.14
C THR A 440 24.46 -9.84 23.00
N VAL A 441 23.39 -9.06 23.03
CA VAL A 441 23.42 -7.60 23.18
C VAL A 441 23.55 -7.25 24.67
N GLU A 442 24.46 -6.34 25.01
CA GLU A 442 24.64 -5.86 26.38
C GLU A 442 23.32 -5.26 26.89
N ASN A 443 22.84 -5.73 28.04
CA ASN A 443 21.53 -5.36 28.60
C ASN A 443 20.28 -5.70 27.75
N GLY A 444 20.43 -6.47 26.66
CA GLY A 444 19.31 -7.02 25.91
C GLY A 444 18.43 -7.96 26.75
N LEU A 445 17.23 -8.24 26.24
CA LEU A 445 16.25 -9.14 26.85
C LEU A 445 16.52 -10.59 26.43
N ASN A 446 15.97 -11.54 27.17
CA ASN A 446 15.79 -12.91 26.71
C ASN A 446 14.41 -13.09 26.07
N ALA A 447 14.14 -14.28 25.54
CA ALA A 447 12.87 -14.61 24.89
C ALA A 447 11.62 -14.47 25.79
N ASN A 448 11.78 -14.31 27.11
CA ASN A 448 10.68 -14.05 28.05
C ASN A 448 10.54 -12.57 28.42
N GLY A 449 11.32 -11.67 27.80
CA GLY A 449 11.32 -10.24 28.12
C GLY A 449 12.09 -9.84 29.36
N GLU A 450 12.95 -10.73 29.88
CA GLU A 450 13.72 -10.44 31.09
C GLU A 450 15.21 -10.26 30.75
N LYS A 451 15.92 -9.43 31.50
CA LYS A 451 17.38 -9.36 31.38
C LYS A 451 18.03 -10.62 31.96
N ASN A 452 18.93 -11.27 31.22
CA ASN A 452 19.69 -12.38 31.80
C ASN A 452 20.58 -11.89 32.94
N LYS A 453 20.67 -12.72 33.97
CA LYS A 453 21.42 -12.43 35.19
C LYS A 453 22.29 -13.63 35.53
N GLU A 454 23.57 -13.38 35.73
CA GLU A 454 24.47 -14.37 36.32
C GLU A 454 24.58 -14.13 37.82
N GLN A 455 24.41 -15.19 38.62
CA GLN A 455 24.59 -15.08 40.07
C GLN A 455 26.06 -15.28 40.44
N GLY A 456 26.67 -14.20 40.94
CA GLY A 456 28.02 -14.23 41.50
C GLY A 456 28.12 -15.15 42.71
N SER A 457 29.35 -15.60 43.01
CA SER A 457 29.65 -16.44 44.18
C SER A 457 29.37 -15.76 45.53
N ASP A 458 29.21 -14.44 45.54
CA ASP A 458 28.81 -13.60 46.68
C ASP A 458 27.28 -13.44 46.80
N GLY A 459 26.52 -14.05 45.88
CA GLY A 459 25.07 -13.99 45.83
C GLY A 459 24.51 -12.76 45.12
N VAL A 460 25.36 -11.88 44.56
CA VAL A 460 24.95 -10.71 43.77
C VAL A 460 24.71 -11.13 42.32
N SER A 461 23.56 -10.78 41.77
CA SER A 461 23.26 -11.01 40.36
C SER A 461 23.76 -9.85 39.49
N THR A 462 24.55 -10.14 38.46
CA THR A 462 24.99 -9.17 37.45
C THR A 462 24.23 -9.40 36.15
N VAL A 463 23.69 -8.33 35.56
CA VAL A 463 23.07 -8.39 34.24
C VAL A 463 24.16 -8.67 33.20
N THR A 464 23.95 -9.69 32.37
CA THR A 464 24.89 -10.05 31.30
C THR A 464 24.39 -9.66 29.91
N GLY A 465 23.10 -9.32 29.77
CA GLY A 465 22.45 -8.98 28.51
C GLY A 465 21.64 -10.14 27.92
N GLY A 466 21.23 -10.03 26.67
CA GLY A 466 20.33 -11.01 26.04
C GLY A 466 20.23 -10.79 24.53
N GLY A 467 19.54 -11.69 23.85
CA GLY A 467 19.44 -11.69 22.40
C GLY A 467 18.19 -11.03 21.84
N TYR A 468 17.33 -10.44 22.67
CA TYR A 468 16.00 -9.99 22.23
C TYR A 468 15.72 -8.52 22.57
N TYR A 469 14.82 -7.91 21.82
CA TYR A 469 14.18 -6.63 22.09
C TYR A 469 12.64 -6.75 22.06
N GLY A 470 11.92 -5.78 22.62
CA GLY A 470 10.46 -5.78 22.61
C GLY A 470 9.90 -5.01 21.40
N LYS A 471 8.91 -5.56 20.71
CA LYS A 471 8.24 -4.98 19.55
C LYS A 471 6.72 -5.13 19.68
N LEU A 472 5.97 -4.12 19.22
CA LEU A 472 4.51 -4.18 19.15
C LEU A 472 3.96 -3.18 18.14
N GLY A 473 2.70 -3.38 17.76
CA GLY A 473 1.87 -2.41 17.08
C GLY A 473 1.09 -1.56 18.09
N TRP A 474 0.98 -0.26 17.81
CA TRP A 474 0.22 0.72 18.58
C TRP A 474 -0.64 1.53 17.63
N PHE A 475 -1.93 1.19 17.58
CA PHE A 475 -2.93 1.75 16.67
C PHE A 475 -2.53 1.65 15.19
N ALA A 476 -2.17 0.43 14.76
CA ALA A 476 -1.71 0.11 13.40
C ALA A 476 -0.36 0.76 13.01
N GLU A 477 0.43 1.20 13.98
CA GLU A 477 1.81 1.65 13.76
C GLU A 477 2.81 0.80 14.54
N GLU A 478 3.94 0.47 13.93
CA GLU A 478 5.00 -0.28 14.58
C GLU A 478 5.80 0.58 15.57
N TYR A 479 6.12 -0.01 16.73
CA TYR A 479 6.98 0.55 17.77
C TYR A 479 7.87 -0.52 18.41
N VAL A 480 8.97 -0.07 18.98
CA VAL A 480 9.79 -0.83 19.92
C VAL A 480 9.32 -0.52 21.34
N ALA A 481 9.05 -1.56 22.12
CA ALA A 481 8.78 -1.47 23.55
C ALA A 481 10.13 -1.33 24.29
N LEU A 482 10.45 -0.11 24.71
CA LEU A 482 11.72 0.21 25.36
C LEU A 482 11.89 -0.65 26.61
N ASN A 483 12.98 -1.42 26.65
CA ASN A 483 13.27 -2.35 27.73
C ASN A 483 12.14 -3.38 28.00
N GLY A 484 11.37 -3.72 26.97
CA GLY A 484 10.24 -4.65 27.04
C GLY A 484 9.01 -4.10 27.78
N GLN A 485 8.97 -2.79 28.05
CA GLN A 485 7.85 -2.15 28.75
C GLN A 485 6.75 -1.73 27.76
N PRO A 486 5.50 -2.20 27.91
CA PRO A 486 4.42 -1.90 26.97
C PRO A 486 3.93 -0.44 27.05
N ASP A 487 4.38 0.32 28.04
CA ASP A 487 4.01 1.71 28.31
C ASP A 487 5.11 2.73 27.98
N LYS A 488 6.17 2.28 27.31
CA LYS A 488 7.33 3.07 26.90
C LYS A 488 7.70 2.73 25.46
N LEU A 489 7.16 3.48 24.52
CA LEU A 489 7.31 3.17 23.10
C LEU A 489 8.31 4.12 22.42
N VAL A 490 9.14 3.59 21.53
CA VAL A 490 10.06 4.36 20.67
C VAL A 490 9.94 3.86 19.23
N LYS A 491 10.18 4.73 18.25
CA LYS A 491 10.23 4.33 16.84
C LYS A 491 11.53 3.60 16.52
N LEU A 492 11.45 2.54 15.71
CA LEU A 492 12.61 1.94 15.08
C LEU A 492 13.15 2.90 13.99
N VAL A 493 14.47 3.12 13.97
CA VAL A 493 15.13 4.02 13.01
C VAL A 493 15.79 3.22 11.91
N LEU A 494 16.50 2.16 12.29
CA LEU A 494 17.15 1.25 11.36
C LEU A 494 17.23 -0.13 11.99
N GLU A 495 16.95 -1.15 11.19
CA GLU A 495 17.25 -2.55 11.46
C GLU A 495 17.86 -3.12 10.17
N GLN A 496 19.04 -3.71 10.26
CA GLN A 496 19.72 -4.36 9.13
C GLN A 496 19.53 -5.86 9.25
N GLY A 497 19.09 -6.50 8.18
CA GLY A 497 19.00 -7.95 8.11
C GLY A 497 20.36 -8.62 7.88
N ASP A 498 20.30 -9.88 7.47
CA ASP A 498 21.44 -10.75 7.23
C ASP A 498 22.00 -10.68 5.79
N ALA A 499 21.33 -9.95 4.90
CA ALA A 499 21.68 -9.85 3.50
C ALA A 499 23.06 -9.20 3.30
N ALA A 500 23.84 -9.71 2.33
CA ALA A 500 25.20 -9.21 2.07
C ALA A 500 25.24 -7.73 1.65
N THR A 501 24.14 -7.23 1.07
CA THR A 501 23.93 -5.83 0.68
C THR A 501 23.80 -4.89 1.87
N ASP A 502 23.42 -5.41 3.03
CA ASP A 502 23.19 -4.61 4.24
C ASP A 502 24.50 -4.27 4.97
N LYS A 503 25.62 -4.84 4.51
CA LYS A 503 26.94 -4.51 5.05
C LYS A 503 27.26 -3.03 4.89
N LYS A 504 27.48 -2.33 6.01
CA LYS A 504 28.00 -0.97 5.97
C LYS A 504 29.53 -0.99 6.04
N THR A 505 30.19 -0.45 5.02
CA THR A 505 31.63 -0.19 5.04
C THR A 505 31.89 1.29 5.34
N LEU A 506 32.80 1.56 6.28
CA LEU A 506 33.31 2.89 6.60
C LEU A 506 34.82 2.97 6.41
N THR A 507 35.28 3.96 5.66
CA THR A 507 36.70 4.32 5.64
C THR A 507 37.05 5.12 6.90
N VAL A 508 38.28 5.00 7.42
CA VAL A 508 38.72 5.84 8.54
C VAL A 508 38.59 7.33 8.20
N GLY A 509 37.88 8.07 9.05
CA GLY A 509 37.49 9.47 8.87
C GLY A 509 36.14 9.67 8.18
N GLU A 510 35.48 8.60 7.74
CA GLU A 510 34.11 8.63 7.21
C GLU A 510 33.08 8.51 8.34
N SER A 511 31.96 9.21 8.16
CA SER A 511 30.77 9.14 9.02
C SER A 511 29.60 8.51 8.26
N TRP A 512 28.91 7.57 8.90
CA TRP A 512 27.62 7.06 8.47
C TRP A 512 26.51 7.87 9.13
N ASP A 513 25.73 8.60 8.33
CA ASP A 513 24.41 9.08 8.75
C ASP A 513 23.43 7.90 8.74
N ILE A 514 23.01 7.47 9.92
CA ILE A 514 22.11 6.32 10.11
C ILE A 514 20.65 6.75 9.92
N GLY A 515 20.36 8.05 10.10
CA GLY A 515 18.99 8.57 10.18
C GLY A 515 18.56 8.87 11.61
N GLY A 516 17.47 9.64 11.76
CA GLY A 516 16.91 9.99 13.08
C GLY A 516 17.87 10.76 14.01
N GLY A 517 18.87 11.44 13.44
CA GLY A 517 19.92 12.16 14.18
C GLY A 517 21.15 11.32 14.54
N TRP A 518 21.11 10.00 14.32
CA TRP A 518 22.22 9.09 14.64
C TRP A 518 23.33 9.16 13.60
N THR A 519 24.57 9.20 14.07
CA THR A 519 25.76 9.14 13.21
C THR A 519 26.84 8.29 13.85
N LEU A 520 27.48 7.41 13.06
CA LEU A 520 28.61 6.60 13.50
C LEU A 520 29.85 6.91 12.66
N GLU A 521 30.95 7.24 13.31
CA GLU A 521 32.22 7.60 12.65
C GLU A 521 33.32 6.57 12.94
N ALA A 522 34.05 6.17 11.90
CA ALA A 522 35.25 5.34 12.05
C ALA A 522 36.48 6.24 12.29
N GLN A 523 36.86 6.43 13.55
CA GLN A 523 37.90 7.41 13.92
C GLN A 523 39.32 6.93 13.61
N ALA A 524 39.61 5.64 13.85
CA ALA A 524 40.91 5.03 13.63
C ALA A 524 40.80 3.49 13.64
N ILE A 525 41.87 2.80 13.23
CA ILE A 525 42.04 1.37 13.48
C ILE A 525 43.41 1.07 14.12
N ASP A 526 43.51 -0.04 14.86
CA ASP A 526 44.78 -0.67 15.19
C ASP A 526 44.93 -1.98 14.40
N ALA A 527 45.64 -1.89 13.29
CA ALA A 527 45.96 -3.00 12.42
C ALA A 527 46.98 -4.00 13.01
N LYS A 528 47.67 -3.64 14.10
CA LYS A 528 48.69 -4.47 14.75
C LYS A 528 48.12 -5.29 15.91
N ALA A 529 46.95 -4.90 16.42
CA ALA A 529 46.22 -5.71 17.39
C ALA A 529 45.76 -7.03 16.75
N ASP A 530 45.70 -8.09 17.57
CA ASP A 530 45.20 -9.41 17.19
C ASP A 530 44.22 -9.91 18.27
N PRO A 531 42.89 -9.89 18.01
CA PRO A 531 42.23 -9.43 16.78
C PRO A 531 42.42 -7.92 16.52
N ARG A 532 42.28 -7.52 15.24
CA ARG A 532 42.34 -6.09 14.83
C ARG A 532 41.26 -5.28 15.52
N GLN A 533 41.55 -4.01 15.76
CA GLN A 533 40.65 -3.11 16.49
C GLN A 533 40.24 -1.90 15.66
N ALA A 534 39.02 -1.42 15.87
CA ALA A 534 38.47 -0.19 15.33
C ALA A 534 38.07 0.75 16.47
N TRP A 535 38.36 2.04 16.33
CA TRP A 535 37.84 3.08 17.21
C TRP A 535 36.63 3.72 16.52
N LEU A 536 35.46 3.53 17.10
CA LEU A 536 34.19 4.07 16.63
C LEU A 536 33.71 5.17 17.56
N VAL A 537 33.14 6.23 16.99
CA VAL A 537 32.55 7.36 17.72
C VAL A 537 31.09 7.47 17.34
N LEU A 538 30.19 7.29 18.31
CA LEU A 538 28.75 7.40 18.15
C LEU A 538 28.29 8.81 18.51
N LYS A 539 27.45 9.39 17.65
CA LYS A 539 26.94 10.75 17.79
C LYS A 539 25.42 10.76 17.62
N TYR A 540 24.80 11.74 18.27
CA TYR A 540 23.40 12.11 18.08
C TYR A 540 23.31 13.62 17.89
N ASP A 541 22.67 14.06 16.81
CA ASP A 541 22.59 15.48 16.40
C ASP A 541 23.95 16.19 16.42
N GLY A 542 24.98 15.51 15.93
CA GLY A 542 26.37 15.99 15.89
C GLY A 542 27.11 16.01 17.23
N THR A 543 26.44 15.66 18.34
CA THR A 543 27.06 15.57 19.67
C THR A 543 27.53 14.14 19.94
N THR A 544 28.80 13.98 20.35
CA THR A 544 29.34 12.67 20.75
C THR A 544 28.65 12.17 22.01
N LEU A 545 28.09 10.96 21.92
CA LEU A 545 27.48 10.25 23.04
C LEU A 545 28.46 9.25 23.66
N ASP A 546 29.12 8.44 22.83
CA ASP A 546 30.01 7.38 23.26
C ASP A 546 31.13 7.14 22.21
N ASP A 547 32.24 6.57 22.68
CA ASP A 547 33.33 6.14 21.83
C ASP A 547 33.98 4.86 22.36
N LYS A 548 34.13 3.86 21.49
CA LYS A 548 34.64 2.54 21.88
C LYS A 548 35.73 2.06 20.92
N VAL A 549 36.73 1.41 21.50
CA VAL A 549 37.71 0.60 20.75
C VAL A 549 37.22 -0.85 20.78
N LEU A 550 36.82 -1.36 19.63
CA LEU A 550 36.19 -2.67 19.45
C LEU A 550 37.08 -3.57 18.60
N GLN A 551 37.23 -4.82 19.01
CA GLN A 551 37.86 -5.86 18.21
C GLN A 551 36.90 -6.36 17.13
N GLN A 552 37.45 -6.84 16.02
CA GLN A 552 36.69 -7.64 15.07
C GLN A 552 35.97 -8.80 15.80
N GLY A 553 34.69 -8.99 15.49
CA GLY A 553 33.84 -9.98 16.13
C GLY A 553 33.12 -9.51 17.40
N GLN A 554 33.24 -8.23 17.78
CA GLN A 554 32.54 -7.68 18.94
C GLN A 554 31.26 -6.92 18.56
N VAL A 555 30.28 -7.01 19.46
CA VAL A 555 29.06 -6.19 19.44
C VAL A 555 29.33 -4.88 20.17
N TYR A 556 29.00 -3.78 19.51
CA TYR A 556 28.92 -2.46 20.12
C TYR A 556 27.47 -2.18 20.49
N THR A 557 27.19 -2.16 21.78
CA THR A 557 25.93 -1.66 22.32
C THR A 557 26.12 -0.31 23.01
N TYR A 558 25.16 0.59 22.81
CA TYR A 558 25.00 1.83 23.56
C TYR A 558 23.59 1.91 24.18
N TYR A 559 23.56 2.38 25.42
CA TYR A 559 22.37 2.63 26.24
C TYR A 559 22.62 3.89 27.05
N GLU A 560 21.56 4.57 27.46
CA GLU A 560 21.67 5.76 28.31
C GLU A 560 21.47 5.39 29.78
N ASP A 561 21.98 6.23 30.68
CA ASP A 561 21.75 6.09 32.13
C ASP A 561 20.24 6.06 32.45
N SER A 562 19.44 6.86 31.72
CA SER A 562 17.99 6.80 31.76
C SER A 562 17.38 7.41 30.50
N LEU A 563 16.43 6.70 29.89
CA LEU A 563 15.62 7.17 28.77
C LEU A 563 14.15 6.80 29.04
N GLY A 564 13.24 7.79 29.08
CA GLY A 564 11.83 7.54 29.43
C GLY A 564 11.62 6.90 30.81
N GLY A 565 12.55 7.12 31.74
CA GLY A 565 12.54 6.47 33.07
C GLY A 565 13.17 5.06 33.10
N GLU A 566 13.41 4.44 31.96
CA GLU A 566 14.06 3.13 31.86
C GLU A 566 15.59 3.25 31.91
N THR A 567 16.24 2.33 32.63
CA THR A 567 17.71 2.27 32.72
C THR A 567 18.24 1.04 31.99
N ASP A 568 19.49 1.14 31.52
CA ASP A 568 20.19 0.04 30.87
C ASP A 568 19.43 -0.50 29.64
N ALA A 569 18.68 0.34 28.93
CA ALA A 569 17.92 -0.06 27.75
C ALA A 569 18.79 0.13 26.49
N PRO A 570 19.10 -0.93 25.72
CA PRO A 570 19.82 -0.78 24.46
C PRO A 570 19.04 0.12 23.50
N ILE A 571 19.72 1.12 22.92
CA ILE A 571 19.11 2.00 21.90
C ILE A 571 19.94 2.08 20.61
N PHE A 572 21.14 1.50 20.63
CA PHE A 572 21.99 1.34 19.46
C PHE A 572 22.79 0.05 19.61
N VAL A 573 22.82 -0.76 18.56
CA VAL A 573 23.57 -2.03 18.46
C VAL A 573 24.22 -2.08 17.09
N THR A 574 25.48 -2.47 16.99
CA THR A 574 26.13 -2.84 15.71
C THR A 574 27.24 -3.86 15.93
N TYR A 575 27.51 -4.70 14.92
CA TYR A 575 28.54 -5.73 14.97
C TYR A 575 29.73 -5.40 14.07
N VAL A 576 30.95 -5.50 14.62
CA VAL A 576 32.19 -5.30 13.86
C VAL A 576 32.57 -6.57 13.09
N ASP A 577 32.06 -6.71 11.86
CA ASP A 577 32.28 -7.88 11.00
C ASP A 577 33.74 -8.02 10.57
N SER A 578 34.40 -6.92 10.19
CA SER A 578 35.79 -6.95 9.74
C SER A 578 36.50 -5.60 9.87
N VAL A 579 37.81 -5.66 10.16
CA VAL A 579 38.69 -4.48 10.20
C VAL A 579 39.84 -4.67 9.21
N PHE A 580 39.92 -3.78 8.21
CA PHE A 580 40.86 -3.84 7.10
C PHE A 580 41.93 -2.78 7.22
N ALA A 581 43.19 -3.23 7.23
CA ALA A 581 44.32 -2.37 6.96
C ALA A 581 44.65 -2.43 5.47
N GLY A 582 44.15 -1.45 4.71
CA GLY A 582 44.36 -1.39 3.26
C GLY A 582 45.67 -0.71 2.89
N ALA A 583 46.15 -0.93 1.67
CA ALA A 583 47.35 -0.25 1.17
C ALA A 583 47.14 1.28 1.00
N THR A 584 45.89 1.69 0.79
CA THR A 584 45.48 3.08 0.52
C THR A 584 44.61 3.67 1.61
N SER A 585 43.73 2.87 2.20
CA SER A 585 42.77 3.30 3.22
C SER A 585 42.47 2.15 4.17
N ASP A 586 42.38 2.52 5.45
CA ASP A 586 41.91 1.64 6.50
C ASP A 586 40.38 1.70 6.55
N MET A 587 39.73 0.55 6.75
CA MET A 587 38.27 0.45 6.68
C MET A 587 37.72 -0.48 7.76
N VAL A 588 36.47 -0.26 8.14
CA VAL A 588 35.70 -1.10 9.06
C VAL A 588 34.42 -1.51 8.35
N GLN A 589 34.05 -2.79 8.46
CA GLN A 589 32.76 -3.31 8.03
C GLN A 589 31.89 -3.62 9.25
N LEU A 590 30.65 -3.15 9.17
CA LEU A 590 29.61 -3.25 10.19
C LEU A 590 28.41 -4.02 9.63
N ARG A 591 27.73 -4.76 10.50
CA ARG A 591 26.49 -5.52 10.20
C ARG A 591 25.54 -5.50 11.38
N TYR A 592 24.31 -5.96 11.15
CA TYR A 592 23.30 -6.20 12.18
C TYR A 592 23.09 -4.95 13.03
N THR A 593 23.07 -3.80 12.36
CA THR A 593 22.89 -2.51 13.04
C THR A 593 21.41 -2.32 13.35
N TRP A 594 21.11 -2.12 14.63
CA TRP A 594 19.76 -1.88 15.13
C TRP A 594 19.76 -0.61 15.96
N VAL A 595 18.85 0.32 15.65
CA VAL A 595 18.82 1.67 16.24
C VAL A 595 17.39 2.14 16.40
N VAL A 596 17.09 2.76 17.55
CA VAL A 596 15.78 3.37 17.83
C VAL A 596 15.87 4.87 18.05
N SER A 597 14.73 5.54 17.93
CA SER A 597 14.58 6.93 18.31
C SER A 597 14.79 7.12 19.81
N ARG A 598 15.19 8.34 20.18
CA ARG A 598 15.29 8.77 21.58
C ARG A 598 14.00 9.45 22.05
N ASP A 599 13.03 9.62 21.18
CA ASP A 599 11.72 10.18 21.51
C ASP A 599 10.82 9.08 22.07
N VAL A 600 10.61 9.10 23.38
CA VAL A 600 9.78 8.12 24.09
C VAL A 600 8.33 8.62 24.19
N VAL A 601 7.40 7.78 23.77
CA VAL A 601 5.98 7.89 24.08
C VAL A 601 5.72 7.15 25.39
N GLU A 602 5.36 7.90 26.44
CA GLU A 602 4.96 7.32 27.72
C GLU A 602 3.44 7.17 27.78
N ILE A 603 2.97 5.98 28.17
CA ILE A 603 1.54 5.67 28.32
C ILE A 603 1.25 5.45 29.81
N ASN A 604 0.16 6.02 30.30
CA ASN A 604 -0.26 5.89 31.69
C ASN A 604 -1.71 5.40 31.77
N SER A 605 -2.04 4.75 32.89
CA SER A 605 -3.42 4.40 33.19
C SER A 605 -4.29 5.66 33.27
N GLY A 606 -5.40 5.66 32.54
CA GLY A 606 -6.29 6.81 32.39
C GLY A 606 -5.92 7.77 31.25
N ASP A 607 -4.85 7.52 30.49
CA ASP A 607 -4.60 8.27 29.26
C ASP A 607 -5.67 7.93 28.21
N GLU A 608 -6.12 8.95 27.48
CA GLU A 608 -7.16 8.87 26.45
C GLU A 608 -6.53 9.05 25.06
N PHE A 609 -6.89 8.17 24.13
CA PHE A 609 -6.45 8.17 22.73
C PHE A 609 -7.68 7.99 21.83
N GLY A 610 -8.20 9.10 21.29
CA GLY A 610 -9.48 9.07 20.60
C GLY A 610 -10.58 8.57 21.54
N ALA A 611 -11.35 7.59 21.10
CA ALA A 611 -12.42 6.95 21.87
C ALA A 611 -11.91 5.95 22.93
N LEU A 612 -10.61 5.66 23.00
CA LEU A 612 -10.05 4.62 23.85
C LEU A 612 -9.33 5.17 25.08
N THR A 613 -9.62 4.62 26.25
CA THR A 613 -8.97 4.97 27.53
C THR A 613 -8.13 3.81 28.06
N VAL A 614 -6.90 4.07 28.46
CA VAL A 614 -5.97 3.07 29.02
C VAL A 614 -6.46 2.57 30.37
N LYS A 615 -6.77 1.26 30.45
CA LYS A 615 -7.13 0.58 31.71
C LYS A 615 -5.92 0.03 32.44
N SER A 616 -5.00 -0.58 31.72
CA SER A 616 -3.89 -1.34 32.30
C SER A 616 -2.69 -1.33 31.38
N THR A 617 -1.51 -1.22 31.97
CA THR A 617 -0.20 -1.44 31.33
C THR A 617 0.58 -2.55 32.06
N ALA A 618 -0.13 -3.47 32.71
CA ALA A 618 0.46 -4.50 33.55
C ALA A 618 1.08 -5.65 32.73
N GLY A 619 2.24 -6.14 33.17
CA GLY A 619 2.94 -7.23 32.49
C GLY A 619 3.55 -6.73 31.19
N ASN A 620 3.32 -7.44 30.10
CA ASN A 620 3.78 -7.10 28.76
C ASN A 620 2.64 -6.62 27.84
N THR A 621 1.51 -6.18 28.42
CA THR A 621 0.31 -5.82 27.66
C THR A 621 -0.20 -4.43 28.06
N THR A 622 -0.70 -3.69 27.08
CA THR A 622 -1.52 -2.49 27.29
C THR A 622 -2.96 -2.77 26.85
N ILE A 623 -3.93 -2.41 27.70
CA ILE A 623 -5.37 -2.65 27.49
C ILE A 623 -6.11 -1.32 27.51
N LEU A 624 -6.95 -1.09 26.52
CA LEU A 624 -7.81 0.10 26.37
C LEU A 624 -9.27 -0.27 26.10
N TRP A 625 -10.17 0.62 26.54
CA TRP A 625 -11.62 0.48 26.38
C TRP A 625 -12.27 1.84 26.10
N ASN A 626 -13.44 1.84 25.47
CA ASN A 626 -14.25 3.04 25.29
C ASN A 626 -15.12 3.36 26.52
N GLU A 627 -14.51 3.76 27.65
CA GLU A 627 -15.24 3.92 28.92
C GLU A 627 -16.31 5.03 28.93
N ASP A 628 -16.01 6.18 28.34
CA ASP A 628 -16.87 7.38 28.44
C ASP A 628 -17.36 7.85 27.05
N GLU A 629 -17.09 7.08 25.99
CA GLU A 629 -17.44 7.41 24.61
C GLU A 629 -18.13 6.22 23.93
N THR A 630 -19.30 6.47 23.35
CA THR A 630 -19.89 5.58 22.35
C THR A 630 -19.30 5.89 20.99
N ILE A 631 -19.29 4.91 20.09
CA ILE A 631 -18.87 5.12 18.70
C ILE A 631 -20.12 5.05 17.84
N ASP A 632 -20.36 6.12 17.09
CA ASP A 632 -21.50 6.22 16.18
C ASP A 632 -21.37 5.18 15.06
N LEU A 633 -22.48 4.56 14.67
CA LEU A 633 -22.54 3.69 13.49
C LEU A 633 -23.61 4.18 12.52
N SER A 634 -23.81 5.50 12.47
CA SER A 634 -24.59 6.19 11.47
C SER A 634 -24.12 5.80 10.06
N GLN A 635 -25.07 5.69 9.15
CA GLN A 635 -24.82 5.43 7.73
C GLN A 635 -23.94 6.52 7.08
N ASP A 636 -23.26 6.17 5.99
CA ASP A 636 -22.39 7.07 5.21
C ASP A 636 -21.41 7.85 6.09
N SER A 637 -20.72 7.14 6.99
CA SER A 637 -19.85 7.79 7.97
C SER A 637 -18.48 7.12 8.11
N ILE A 638 -17.53 7.93 8.56
CA ILE A 638 -16.19 7.50 8.94
C ILE A 638 -15.96 7.96 10.37
N GLU A 639 -15.83 7.01 11.29
CA GLU A 639 -15.73 7.29 12.71
C GLU A 639 -14.32 6.99 13.23
N PRO A 640 -13.60 7.96 13.80
CA PRO A 640 -12.26 7.73 14.35
C PRO A 640 -12.32 6.83 15.60
N ILE A 641 -11.39 5.89 15.72
CA ILE A 641 -11.22 5.08 16.94
C ILE A 641 -10.09 5.67 17.78
N ALA A 642 -8.85 5.48 17.36
CA ALA A 642 -7.65 5.91 18.06
C ALA A 642 -6.44 5.90 17.11
N GLY A 643 -5.54 6.87 17.23
CA GLY A 643 -4.36 6.96 16.37
C GLY A 643 -4.75 7.01 14.89
N ALA A 644 -4.20 6.08 14.09
CA ALA A 644 -4.50 5.96 12.66
C ALA A 644 -5.79 5.16 12.36
N MET A 645 -6.38 4.50 13.37
CA MET A 645 -7.52 3.61 13.18
C MET A 645 -8.85 4.38 13.11
N LYS A 646 -9.67 4.01 12.14
CA LYS A 646 -11.02 4.52 11.91
C LYS A 646 -11.96 3.35 11.59
N LEU A 647 -13.27 3.57 11.67
CA LEU A 647 -14.31 2.73 11.09
C LEU A 647 -14.86 3.41 9.85
N ARG A 648 -15.18 2.62 8.81
CA ARG A 648 -16.04 3.07 7.71
C ARG A 648 -17.36 2.32 7.80
N ILE A 649 -18.48 3.04 7.71
CA ILE A 649 -19.83 2.51 7.83
C ILE A 649 -20.56 2.71 6.51
N ALA A 650 -21.28 1.67 6.06
CA ALA A 650 -22.05 1.66 4.83
C ALA A 650 -23.23 2.64 4.83
N ASP A 651 -23.56 3.18 3.66
CA ASP A 651 -24.86 3.80 3.38
C ASP A 651 -25.91 2.75 2.93
N ASP A 652 -26.34 1.89 3.86
CA ASP A 652 -27.41 0.91 3.60
C ASP A 652 -28.55 1.13 4.59
N ASP A 653 -29.79 1.29 4.12
CA ASP A 653 -31.01 1.47 4.92
C ASP A 653 -31.51 0.25 5.70
N ASN A 654 -30.97 -0.93 5.41
CA ASN A 654 -31.51 -2.20 5.86
C ASN A 654 -30.50 -3.05 6.63
N LYS A 655 -29.21 -2.81 6.42
CA LYS A 655 -28.14 -3.67 6.94
C LYS A 655 -27.00 -2.88 7.54
N LEU A 656 -26.46 -3.37 8.65
CA LEU A 656 -25.20 -2.85 9.17
C LEU A 656 -24.02 -3.53 8.48
N ARG A 657 -23.24 -2.71 7.78
CA ARG A 657 -21.93 -3.07 7.26
C ARG A 657 -20.88 -2.06 7.68
N PHE A 658 -19.73 -2.56 8.14
CA PHE A 658 -18.60 -1.70 8.48
C PHE A 658 -17.28 -2.47 8.51
N TYR A 659 -16.17 -1.75 8.51
CA TYR A 659 -14.85 -2.32 8.79
C TYR A 659 -13.92 -1.30 9.45
N PRO A 660 -12.95 -1.75 10.25
CA PRO A 660 -11.84 -0.90 10.66
C PRO A 660 -10.86 -0.68 9.52
N PHE A 661 -10.20 0.46 9.48
CA PHE A 661 -9.14 0.74 8.53
C PHE A 661 -8.10 1.72 9.08
N ALA A 662 -6.94 1.75 8.43
CA ALA A 662 -5.94 2.80 8.58
C ALA A 662 -5.49 3.29 7.20
N GLU A 663 -5.06 4.55 7.11
CA GLU A 663 -4.55 5.15 5.88
C GLU A 663 -3.02 5.09 5.82
N ARG A 664 -2.47 4.81 4.64
CA ARG A 664 -1.04 4.88 4.34
C ARG A 664 -0.83 5.82 3.16
N THR A 665 0.18 6.69 3.23
CA THR A 665 0.44 7.67 2.16
C THR A 665 1.78 7.40 1.49
N ILE A 666 1.76 7.28 0.17
CA ILE A 666 2.95 7.32 -0.69
C ILE A 666 3.15 8.76 -1.12
N GLY A 667 4.32 9.33 -0.79
CA GLY A 667 4.64 10.70 -1.17
C GLY A 667 4.82 10.84 -2.68
N GLU A 668 4.50 12.01 -3.24
CA GLU A 668 5.00 12.37 -4.57
C GLU A 668 6.52 12.40 -4.47
N GLY A 669 7.20 11.37 -4.98
CA GLY A 669 8.66 11.32 -4.98
C GLY A 669 9.22 12.65 -5.46
N GLU A 670 10.25 13.19 -4.79
CA GLU A 670 10.82 14.49 -5.16
C GLU A 670 11.05 14.49 -6.67
N GLY A 671 10.22 15.23 -7.41
CA GLY A 671 10.29 15.27 -8.85
C GLY A 671 11.71 15.68 -9.20
N VAL A 672 12.49 14.74 -9.71
CA VAL A 672 13.85 15.00 -10.15
C VAL A 672 13.69 15.95 -11.32
N THR A 673 13.78 17.25 -11.05
CA THR A 673 14.03 18.25 -12.08
C THR A 673 15.19 17.69 -12.91
N PRO A 674 15.10 17.62 -14.25
CA PRO A 674 16.19 17.11 -15.08
C PRO A 674 17.47 17.89 -14.80
N GLY A 675 18.25 17.40 -13.84
CA GLY A 675 19.54 17.91 -13.45
C GLY A 675 20.49 17.54 -14.57
N GLU A 676 21.14 18.55 -15.11
CA GLU A 676 22.10 18.45 -16.20
C GLU A 676 22.98 17.21 -16.07
N THR A 677 23.01 16.42 -17.16
CA THR A 677 23.88 15.27 -17.32
C THR A 677 25.31 15.61 -16.88
N PRO A 678 25.89 14.94 -15.87
CA PRO A 678 27.28 15.16 -15.54
C PRO A 678 28.13 14.69 -16.72
N THR A 679 28.81 15.65 -17.36
CA THR A 679 29.74 15.37 -18.44
C THR A 679 30.95 14.62 -17.85
N SER A 680 31.02 13.31 -18.09
CA SER A 680 32.19 12.48 -17.80
C SER A 680 33.43 13.07 -18.46
N THR A 681 34.29 13.69 -17.66
CA THR A 681 35.58 14.18 -18.11
C THR A 681 36.58 13.03 -17.95
N VAL A 682 36.85 12.32 -19.05
CA VAL A 682 37.92 11.32 -19.13
C VAL A 682 39.25 12.02 -18.86
N THR A 683 39.88 11.70 -17.74
CA THR A 683 41.27 12.08 -17.47
C THR A 683 42.15 10.86 -17.70
N GLU A 684 43.02 10.94 -18.71
CA GLU A 684 43.91 9.85 -19.13
C GLU A 684 44.91 9.45 -18.03
N THR A 685 45.04 8.14 -17.82
CA THR A 685 46.06 7.50 -16.97
C THR A 685 47.41 7.42 -17.71
N PRO A 686 48.55 7.81 -17.11
CA PRO A 686 49.86 7.66 -17.76
C PRO A 686 50.35 6.21 -17.73
N THR A 687 50.88 5.77 -18.87
CA THR A 687 51.44 4.44 -19.12
C THR A 687 52.77 4.25 -18.38
N GLY A 688 52.81 3.29 -17.44
CA GLY A 688 54.02 2.84 -16.74
C GLY A 688 54.52 1.49 -17.26
N ASN A 689 55.63 1.54 -18.00
CA ASN A 689 56.30 0.41 -18.64
C ASN A 689 57.08 -0.44 -17.60
N VAL A 690 56.80 -1.74 -17.46
CA VAL A 690 57.68 -2.67 -16.72
C VAL A 690 57.91 -3.96 -17.50
N THR A 691 59.18 -4.18 -17.77
CA THR A 691 59.82 -5.30 -18.48
C THR A 691 59.75 -6.59 -17.64
N ALA A 692 59.21 -7.67 -18.22
CA ALA A 692 59.27 -9.01 -17.65
C ALA A 692 60.61 -9.69 -17.98
N THR A 693 61.21 -10.36 -16.99
CA THR A 693 62.36 -11.25 -17.17
C THR A 693 61.94 -12.67 -16.75
N GLU A 694 62.05 -13.62 -17.67
CA GLU A 694 61.86 -15.07 -17.48
C GLU A 694 63.01 -15.67 -16.62
N THR A 695 63.06 -16.90 -16.09
CA THR A 695 62.46 -18.26 -16.25
C THR A 695 62.99 -19.10 -15.02
N PRO A 696 62.90 -20.46 -14.86
CA PRO A 696 62.02 -21.52 -15.41
C PRO A 696 61.54 -22.64 -14.42
N SER A 697 60.40 -23.25 -14.79
CA SER A 697 60.07 -24.70 -14.94
C SER A 697 60.56 -25.80 -13.96
N GLU A 698 59.59 -26.62 -13.51
CA GLU A 698 59.51 -28.11 -13.59
C GLU A 698 57.99 -28.46 -13.44
N GLY A 699 57.28 -29.28 -14.21
CA GLY A 699 57.59 -30.26 -15.24
C GLY A 699 56.95 -31.61 -14.90
N ASN A 700 55.76 -31.94 -15.41
CA ASN A 700 55.47 -33.32 -15.87
C ASN A 700 54.27 -33.41 -16.83
N VAL A 701 54.37 -34.39 -17.71
CA VAL A 701 53.75 -34.53 -19.03
C VAL A 701 52.81 -35.73 -19.03
N THR A 702 51.70 -35.70 -19.78
CA THR A 702 51.38 -36.75 -20.78
C THR A 702 50.23 -36.31 -21.69
N ALA A 703 50.45 -36.53 -22.99
CA ALA A 703 49.58 -36.18 -24.10
C ALA A 703 48.83 -37.42 -24.62
N THR A 704 47.72 -37.20 -25.31
CA THR A 704 47.26 -38.06 -26.41
C THR A 704 46.50 -37.23 -27.45
N GLU A 705 46.68 -37.60 -28.72
CA GLU A 705 46.56 -36.78 -29.93
C GLU A 705 45.17 -36.73 -30.61
N THR A 706 45.05 -35.73 -31.49
CA THR A 706 44.04 -35.33 -32.51
C THR A 706 43.78 -36.40 -33.62
N PRO A 707 42.84 -36.26 -34.61
CA PRO A 707 42.74 -35.15 -35.60
C PRO A 707 41.33 -34.74 -36.09
N ALA A 708 41.34 -33.64 -36.86
CA ALA A 708 40.25 -32.90 -37.52
C ALA A 708 39.65 -33.56 -38.79
N GLU A 709 38.51 -33.02 -39.29
CA GLU A 709 38.29 -32.47 -40.67
C GLU A 709 36.82 -32.54 -41.16
N GLY A 710 36.44 -31.57 -42.02
CA GLY A 710 35.29 -31.62 -42.96
C GLY A 710 34.46 -30.32 -42.99
N GLU A 711 34.86 -29.26 -43.68
CA GLU A 711 34.59 -28.89 -45.11
C GLU A 711 33.11 -28.57 -45.49
N THR A 712 32.92 -27.32 -45.95
CA THR A 712 31.84 -26.73 -46.80
C THR A 712 31.89 -27.26 -48.27
N PRO A 713 31.20 -26.79 -49.36
CA PRO A 713 30.23 -25.67 -49.59
C PRO A 713 29.09 -25.90 -50.66
N GLY A 714 28.28 -24.85 -50.95
CA GLY A 714 27.67 -24.51 -52.27
C GLY A 714 26.15 -24.77 -52.43
N GLU A 715 25.30 -24.02 -53.17
CA GLU A 715 25.35 -22.85 -54.10
C GLU A 715 23.88 -22.34 -54.31
N GLY A 716 23.63 -21.03 -54.51
CA GLY A 716 23.12 -20.44 -55.78
C GLY A 716 21.60 -20.13 -55.74
N GLU A 717 21.01 -19.03 -56.24
CA GLU A 717 21.35 -18.07 -57.29
C GLU A 717 20.66 -16.69 -57.10
N THR A 718 21.25 -15.64 -57.68
CA THR A 718 20.69 -14.31 -58.03
C THR A 718 20.18 -14.29 -59.49
N PRO A 719 19.42 -13.27 -59.97
CA PRO A 719 20.02 -12.06 -60.59
C PRO A 719 19.23 -10.73 -60.35
N ALA A 720 19.91 -9.59 -60.04
CA ALA A 720 20.35 -8.47 -60.92
C ALA A 720 19.20 -7.51 -61.37
N GLU A 721 19.31 -6.18 -61.57
CA GLU A 721 20.36 -5.15 -61.57
C GLU A 721 19.64 -3.77 -61.75
N GLY A 722 20.26 -2.62 -61.43
CA GLY A 722 19.75 -1.30 -61.88
C GLY A 722 20.27 -0.01 -61.19
N GLU A 723 21.53 0.35 -61.48
CA GLU A 723 22.20 1.67 -61.60
C GLU A 723 21.74 2.98 -60.85
N THR A 724 22.72 3.64 -60.21
CA THR A 724 22.83 5.09 -59.83
C THR A 724 23.57 5.91 -60.93
N PRO A 725 24.04 7.18 -60.82
CA PRO A 725 23.98 8.25 -59.78
C PRO A 725 23.82 9.72 -60.30
N GLY A 726 23.88 10.75 -59.42
CA GLY A 726 24.45 12.07 -59.80
C GLY A 726 24.03 13.33 -59.00
N GLU A 727 24.98 13.91 -58.25
CA GLU A 727 24.98 15.21 -57.55
C GLU A 727 25.02 16.46 -58.47
N GLY A 728 24.80 17.66 -57.88
CA GLY A 728 25.18 18.95 -58.48
C GLY A 728 25.00 20.20 -57.58
N GLU A 729 26.07 20.56 -56.87
CA GLU A 729 26.65 21.87 -56.49
C GLU A 729 25.85 23.18 -56.19
N THR A 730 26.34 23.87 -55.16
CA THR A 730 26.15 25.27 -54.68
C THR A 730 26.69 26.39 -55.61
N PRO A 731 26.42 27.68 -55.33
CA PRO A 731 27.44 28.52 -54.65
C PRO A 731 26.95 29.55 -53.61
N ALA A 732 27.91 29.99 -52.78
CA ALA A 732 27.90 30.99 -51.69
C ALA A 732 27.56 32.46 -52.14
N GLU A 733 27.42 33.51 -51.31
CA GLU A 733 28.18 33.97 -50.13
C GLU A 733 27.51 35.26 -49.54
N GLY A 734 27.73 35.61 -48.25
CA GLY A 734 27.44 36.96 -47.72
C GLY A 734 27.28 37.08 -46.19
N GLU A 735 28.36 37.50 -45.52
CA GLU A 735 28.60 37.61 -44.07
C GLU A 735 27.76 38.62 -43.25
N GLY A 736 27.72 38.42 -41.91
CA GLY A 736 27.98 39.52 -40.98
C GLY A 736 27.24 39.57 -39.62
N GLY A 737 27.84 38.97 -38.57
CA GLY A 737 28.05 39.62 -37.26
C GLY A 737 26.97 39.59 -36.16
N VAL A 738 27.28 38.88 -35.05
CA VAL A 738 26.80 39.13 -33.67
C VAL A 738 27.84 40.03 -32.95
N PRO A 739 27.53 40.84 -31.90
CA PRO A 739 27.13 40.42 -30.54
C PRO A 739 26.03 41.34 -29.93
N GLY A 740 25.37 41.18 -28.78
CA GLY A 740 25.43 40.30 -27.61
C GLY A 740 24.75 41.01 -26.42
N PHE A 741 24.17 40.22 -25.51
CA PHE A 741 23.94 40.43 -24.05
C PHE A 741 22.73 41.21 -23.44
N GLU A 742 22.20 40.53 -22.41
CA GLU A 742 21.54 40.95 -21.13
C GLU A 742 20.02 41.24 -21.04
N ALA A 743 19.32 40.24 -20.47
CA ALA A 743 18.56 40.24 -19.21
C ALA A 743 17.47 41.30 -18.92
N ILE A 744 16.25 40.84 -18.60
CA ILE A 744 15.65 40.78 -17.25
C ILE A 744 14.19 40.29 -17.37
N PHE A 745 13.86 39.22 -16.64
CA PHE A 745 12.49 38.76 -16.36
C PHE A 745 11.93 39.48 -15.11
N ALA A 746 10.67 39.93 -15.20
CA ALA A 746 9.80 40.35 -14.09
C ALA A 746 8.37 40.17 -14.63
N VAL A 747 7.35 39.66 -13.93
CA VAL A 747 6.95 39.78 -12.53
C VAL A 747 6.06 38.57 -12.19
N GLY A 748 6.32 37.92 -11.05
CA GLY A 748 5.37 37.06 -10.36
C GLY A 748 4.44 37.88 -9.46
N GLY A 749 3.18 37.47 -9.37
CA GLY A 749 2.17 38.03 -8.45
C GLY A 749 1.69 36.98 -7.46
N LEU A 750 2.25 37.02 -6.25
CA LEU A 750 1.77 36.33 -5.05
C LEU A 750 0.36 36.78 -4.67
N ILE A 751 -0.53 35.84 -4.35
CA ILE A 751 -1.72 36.08 -3.54
C ILE A 751 -1.60 35.20 -2.29
N ALA A 752 -1.48 35.85 -1.13
CA ALA A 752 -1.56 35.21 0.17
C ALA A 752 -2.66 35.89 1.02
N VAL A 753 -3.63 35.07 1.43
CA VAL A 753 -4.31 34.97 2.72
C VAL A 753 -4.51 36.24 3.57
N ALA A 754 -5.78 36.52 3.92
CA ALA A 754 -6.30 36.59 5.30
C ALA A 754 -7.49 37.54 5.40
N TYR A 755 -8.69 36.98 5.58
CA TYR A 755 -9.90 37.71 5.94
C TYR A 755 -10.17 37.47 7.43
N LEU A 756 -9.99 38.48 8.27
CA LEU A 756 -10.64 38.58 9.58
C LEU A 756 -10.82 40.06 9.97
N VAL A 757 -12.04 40.53 9.70
CA VAL A 757 -12.90 41.36 10.57
C VAL A 757 -12.28 42.60 11.22
N LEU A 758 -12.77 43.79 10.85
CA LEU A 758 -13.42 44.73 11.79
C LEU A 758 -14.11 45.92 11.10
N ARG A 759 -15.44 45.83 11.02
CA ARG A 759 -16.43 46.76 11.62
C ARG A 759 -16.37 48.27 11.27
N ARG A 760 -17.55 48.75 10.85
CA ARG A 760 -18.04 50.16 10.73
C ARG A 760 -17.54 50.85 9.45
N ARG A 761 -18.37 51.24 8.49
CA ARG A 761 -19.76 51.72 8.50
C ARG A 761 -20.35 51.50 7.11
#